data_AF-A0A024SHR9-F1
#
_entry.id   AF-A0A024SHR9-F1
#
_cell.length_a   1.000
_cell.length_b   1.000
_cell.length_c   1.000
_cell.angle_alpha   90.00
_cell.angle_beta   90.00
_cell.angle_gamma   90.00
#
_symmetry.space_group_name_H-M   'P 1'
#
loop_
_entity.id
_entity.type
_entity.pdbx_description
1 polymer ?
#
loop_
_entity_poly.entity_id
_entity_poly.type
_entity_poly.pdbx_seq_one_letter_code
_entity_poly.pdbx_strand_id
1 'polypeptide(L)'
;MAVPRAYAPGYIQNGATGLPSPGAAPLLPNQGRIIQTGPIRILCIADVRGNLRSLNELAKQAQADHIIHTGDFGFYDHTSLDRIVEKTLKHVAQYSPLISEPVKKAIQQGGPGSVKSRFSASELPLSELPLLLSGELKLDVPVYTVWGACEDVRVLEKFRSSEYKVPNLHIIDEARSMLLEVGGVKLRLLGLGGAVVMHKLFDNGEGRTTIAGGQGTMWTTLLQMGELVDTAHRVYDPTETRVFITHASPAREGILNQLSVTLKADFSISAGLHFRYGSSYNEFSVNPTLDHYRGKLAASKASFNDVWETVRGEVEPAIQQNEAQQNLLKNALQIVEKMPSTAAGGNPFGGPGQGVGAVDESAFKNMWNFNLADAAFGYLVLEIQDGRIGTEMRAQGFNFSHRGAKQQPSAAPTSTAAGAPASAAASAAPTAPAPKQSPSTQPLKAVPTAPVPATANRQTPQPTTGSGSATKDADKAATSTNGSANAPEPATSPAPKTSASDIIGLFIMNVNTEEQCRDLFDEADKAKILKIEKWGGSNKVVQFRTIEDRDAAMGRLPESVKTRTQEDRSKPLVKIFHHREGKPFNSRGNAGTWGGSGRGGTATSGYRSAGGTSDSESNRRGGRGGRGSRGGERGRGSRGRGGLKGDAGPSPAAVPSTPSAD
;
A
#
# COMPACT_ATOMS: atom_id res chain seq x y z
N MET A 1 -28.50 23.04 -44.16
CA MET A 1 -28.71 22.06 -45.24
C MET A 1 -27.37 21.47 -45.62
N ALA A 2 -27.31 20.19 -46.02
CA ALA A 2 -26.09 19.55 -46.51
C ALA A 2 -26.45 18.53 -47.61
N VAL A 3 -25.72 18.55 -48.72
CA VAL A 3 -25.76 17.60 -49.84
C VAL A 3 -24.39 17.66 -50.56
N PRO A 4 -23.94 16.61 -51.28
CA PRO A 4 -22.89 15.77 -50.71
C PRO A 4 -21.62 15.68 -51.59
N ARG A 5 -20.61 14.96 -51.10
CA ARG A 5 -19.50 14.46 -51.94
C ARG A 5 -19.68 12.95 -52.20
N ALA A 6 -19.37 12.53 -53.43
CA ALA A 6 -19.70 11.20 -53.91
C ALA A 6 -18.74 10.10 -53.41
N TYR A 7 -19.26 8.87 -53.34
CA TYR A 7 -18.47 7.65 -53.20
C TYR A 7 -17.77 7.28 -54.52
N ALA A 8 -16.61 6.64 -54.41
CA ALA A 8 -16.02 5.83 -55.48
C ALA A 8 -15.45 4.53 -54.85
N PRO A 9 -15.61 3.35 -55.48
CA PRO A 9 -15.21 2.06 -54.90
C PRO A 9 -13.79 1.64 -55.30
N GLY A 10 -13.22 0.65 -54.60
CA GLY A 10 -12.00 -0.05 -55.06
C GLY A 10 -11.13 -0.63 -53.96
N TYR A 11 -11.51 -1.78 -53.41
CA TYR A 11 -10.57 -2.64 -52.67
C TYR A 11 -9.67 -3.34 -53.69
N ILE A 12 -8.35 -3.20 -53.57
CA ILE A 12 -7.38 -3.87 -54.46
C ILE A 12 -6.46 -4.74 -53.60
N GLN A 13 -6.34 -6.01 -53.99
CA GLN A 13 -5.66 -7.05 -53.23
C GLN A 13 -4.15 -7.08 -53.53
N ASN A 14 -3.37 -7.53 -52.55
CA ASN A 14 -1.92 -7.44 -52.56
C ASN A 14 -1.25 -8.51 -53.46
N GLY A 15 -0.16 -8.13 -54.16
CA GLY A 15 0.79 -9.07 -54.78
C GLY A 15 0.80 -9.13 -56.32
N ALA A 16 1.64 -8.29 -56.96
CA ALA A 16 2.14 -8.51 -58.32
C ALA A 16 3.56 -7.94 -58.46
N THR A 17 4.50 -8.73 -59.00
CA THR A 17 5.91 -8.33 -59.17
C THR A 17 6.11 -7.53 -60.46
N GLY A 18 6.43 -6.23 -60.34
CA GLY A 18 6.78 -5.36 -61.47
C GLY A 18 8.25 -4.92 -61.43
N LEU A 19 8.94 -5.03 -62.57
CA LEU A 19 10.31 -4.51 -62.74
C LEU A 19 10.29 -2.96 -62.81
N PRO A 20 11.31 -2.26 -62.27
CA PRO A 20 11.35 -0.80 -62.29
C PRO A 20 11.60 -0.25 -63.70
N SER A 21 10.95 0.88 -64.01
CA SER A 21 11.08 1.56 -65.31
C SER A 21 12.47 2.21 -65.47
N PRO A 22 13.13 2.12 -66.64
CA PRO A 22 14.47 2.70 -66.83
C PRO A 22 14.45 4.23 -66.70
N GLY A 23 15.32 4.77 -65.84
CA GLY A 23 15.52 6.21 -65.64
C GLY A 23 15.11 6.76 -64.27
N ALA A 24 14.34 6.00 -63.48
CA ALA A 24 14.07 6.34 -62.09
C ALA A 24 15.28 5.99 -61.20
N ALA A 25 16.19 6.95 -60.99
CA ALA A 25 17.26 6.81 -60.00
C ALA A 25 16.64 6.63 -58.60
N PRO A 26 17.02 5.58 -57.83
CA PRO A 26 16.49 5.40 -56.48
C PRO A 26 16.83 6.59 -55.59
N LEU A 27 15.82 7.20 -54.98
CA LEU A 27 16.03 8.19 -53.93
C LEU A 27 16.73 7.50 -52.75
N LEU A 28 17.99 7.88 -52.51
CA LEU A 28 18.76 7.35 -51.38
C LEU A 28 18.02 7.65 -50.06
N PRO A 29 17.91 6.70 -49.12
CA PRO A 29 16.91 6.79 -48.04
C PRO A 29 17.02 8.00 -47.10
N ASN A 30 18.21 8.61 -46.99
CA ASN A 30 18.53 9.59 -45.95
C ASN A 30 18.69 11.00 -46.53
N GLN A 31 17.58 11.66 -46.87
CA GLN A 31 17.54 13.09 -47.20
C GLN A 31 17.77 13.97 -45.96
N GLY A 32 19.02 14.04 -45.47
CA GLY A 32 19.45 15.00 -44.45
C GLY A 32 18.80 14.88 -43.06
N ARG A 33 17.86 13.95 -42.85
CA ARG A 33 17.30 13.64 -41.53
C ARG A 33 18.40 13.06 -40.65
N ILE A 34 18.62 13.68 -39.49
CA ILE A 34 19.30 13.02 -38.37
C ILE A 34 18.36 11.91 -37.90
N ILE A 35 18.62 10.68 -38.35
CA ILE A 35 18.06 9.49 -37.69
C ILE A 35 18.72 9.44 -36.32
N GLN A 36 17.92 9.49 -35.26
CA GLN A 36 18.43 9.29 -33.89
C GLN A 36 18.81 7.82 -33.74
N THR A 37 20.07 7.50 -34.05
CA THR A 37 20.60 6.13 -34.01
C THR A 37 20.90 5.71 -32.58
N GLY A 38 19.89 5.18 -31.89
CA GLY A 38 19.97 4.63 -30.55
C GLY A 38 18.59 4.23 -30.03
N PRO A 39 18.51 3.55 -28.87
CA PRO A 39 17.24 3.37 -28.18
C PRO A 39 16.70 4.72 -27.70
N ILE A 40 15.37 4.89 -27.72
CA ILE A 40 14.70 6.02 -27.06
C ILE A 40 14.50 5.65 -25.58
N ARG A 41 14.87 6.54 -24.66
CA ARG A 41 14.80 6.28 -23.21
C ARG A 41 13.77 7.18 -22.54
N ILE A 42 12.76 6.58 -21.92
CA ILE A 42 11.73 7.30 -21.14
C ILE A 42 12.02 7.12 -19.65
N LEU A 43 12.29 8.21 -18.95
CA LEU A 43 12.46 8.24 -17.51
C LEU A 43 11.09 8.20 -16.81
N CYS A 44 10.87 7.22 -15.96
CA CYS A 44 9.66 7.08 -15.14
C CYS A 44 9.99 7.36 -13.67
N ILE A 45 9.38 8.41 -13.11
CA ILE A 45 9.63 8.91 -11.75
C ILE A 45 8.34 9.30 -11.01
N ALA A 46 8.41 9.37 -9.68
CA ALA A 46 7.32 9.79 -8.81
C ALA A 46 7.81 10.82 -7.79
N ASP A 47 6.88 11.60 -7.22
CA ASP A 47 7.09 12.32 -5.99
C ASP A 47 8.29 13.32 -6.02
N VAL A 48 8.43 14.12 -7.09
CA VAL A 48 9.46 15.19 -7.13
C VAL A 48 9.17 16.38 -6.18
N ARG A 49 7.94 16.46 -5.65
CA ARG A 49 7.51 17.35 -4.55
C ARG A 49 7.95 18.81 -4.73
N GLY A 50 7.81 19.33 -5.94
CA GLY A 50 8.10 20.72 -6.29
C GLY A 50 9.55 21.04 -6.64
N ASN A 51 10.52 20.12 -6.51
CA ASN A 51 11.90 20.33 -6.98
C ASN A 51 11.99 20.04 -8.49
N LEU A 52 11.39 20.93 -9.29
CA LEU A 52 11.19 20.71 -10.72
C LEU A 52 12.49 20.77 -11.53
N ARG A 53 13.53 21.46 -11.05
CA ARG A 53 14.86 21.41 -11.67
C ARG A 53 15.46 19.99 -11.66
N SER A 54 15.13 19.17 -10.66
CA SER A 54 15.61 17.79 -10.59
C SER A 54 15.14 16.92 -11.77
N LEU A 55 14.04 17.29 -12.44
CA LEU A 55 13.57 16.62 -13.67
C LEU A 55 14.65 16.64 -14.76
N ASN A 56 15.30 17.79 -14.96
CA ASN A 56 16.38 17.95 -15.94
C ASN A 56 17.67 17.24 -15.50
N GLU A 57 17.97 17.24 -14.21
CA GLU A 57 19.14 16.56 -13.63
C GLU A 57 19.01 15.04 -13.77
N LEU A 58 17.83 14.48 -13.46
CA LEU A 58 17.50 13.07 -13.60
C LEU A 58 17.41 12.65 -15.07
N ALA A 59 16.83 13.45 -15.97
CA ALA A 59 16.81 13.16 -17.40
C ALA A 59 18.23 13.05 -17.98
N LYS A 60 19.13 13.95 -17.60
CA LYS A 60 20.55 13.89 -17.99
C LYS A 60 21.27 12.68 -17.39
N GLN A 61 20.98 12.34 -16.13
CA GLN A 61 21.56 11.15 -15.48
C GLN A 61 21.05 9.82 -16.08
N ALA A 62 19.79 9.77 -16.51
CA ALA A 62 19.17 8.59 -17.11
C ALA A 62 19.39 8.52 -18.64
N GLN A 63 19.94 9.57 -19.25
CA GLN A 63 20.03 9.76 -20.71
C GLN A 63 18.66 9.62 -21.40
N ALA A 64 17.64 10.29 -20.87
CA ALA A 64 16.25 10.15 -21.29
C ALA A 64 15.79 11.27 -22.22
N ASP A 65 15.03 10.90 -23.26
CA ASP A 65 14.40 11.77 -24.26
C ASP A 65 13.04 12.30 -23.80
N HIS A 66 12.40 11.59 -22.85
CA HIS A 66 11.08 11.89 -22.30
C HIS A 66 11.00 11.55 -20.81
N ILE A 67 10.08 12.20 -20.09
CA ILE A 67 9.73 11.85 -18.70
C ILE A 67 8.26 11.45 -18.62
N ILE A 68 7.96 10.36 -17.92
CA ILE A 68 6.63 10.04 -17.38
C ILE A 68 6.68 10.22 -15.85
N HIS A 69 5.73 10.95 -15.29
CA HIS A 69 5.69 11.29 -13.88
C HIS A 69 4.32 10.95 -13.22
N THR A 70 4.35 10.20 -12.12
CA THR A 70 3.15 9.62 -11.49
C THR A 70 2.58 10.44 -10.32
N GLY A 71 2.62 11.77 -10.42
CA GLY A 71 2.02 12.68 -9.42
C GLY A 71 2.93 13.04 -8.23
N ASP A 72 2.43 13.96 -7.39
CA ASP A 72 3.18 14.73 -6.39
C ASP A 72 4.27 15.58 -7.08
N PHE A 73 3.85 16.26 -8.17
CA PHE A 73 4.72 17.08 -9.01
C PHE A 73 5.13 18.38 -8.28
N GLY A 74 4.19 18.99 -7.58
CA GLY A 74 4.30 20.33 -7.01
C GLY A 74 3.47 21.36 -7.80
N PHE A 75 2.23 21.03 -8.15
CA PHE A 75 1.23 21.98 -8.65
C PHE A 75 0.78 22.92 -7.52
N TYR A 76 1.67 23.86 -7.20
CA TYR A 76 1.52 24.91 -6.21
C TYR A 76 2.00 26.25 -6.79
N ASP A 77 1.14 27.28 -6.75
CA ASP A 77 1.49 28.66 -7.10
C ASP A 77 1.73 29.52 -5.83
N HIS A 78 2.11 30.78 -6.00
CA HIS A 78 2.36 31.69 -4.87
C HIS A 78 1.18 31.83 -3.90
N THR A 79 -0.05 31.59 -4.36
CA THR A 79 -1.29 31.71 -3.57
C THR A 79 -1.77 30.37 -2.99
N SER A 80 -1.09 29.26 -3.31
CA SER A 80 -1.38 27.93 -2.75
C SER A 80 -1.06 27.83 -1.26
N LEU A 81 -0.07 28.58 -0.77
CA LEU A 81 0.31 28.58 0.65
C LEU A 81 -0.84 29.09 1.54
N ASP A 82 -1.72 29.96 1.04
CA ASP A 82 -2.90 30.41 1.77
C ASP A 82 -4.00 29.35 1.82
N ARG A 83 -4.16 28.56 0.75
CA ARG A 83 -5.21 27.53 0.60
C ARG A 83 -4.92 26.20 1.30
N ILE A 84 -3.66 25.78 1.38
CA ILE A 84 -3.29 24.49 1.99
C ILE A 84 -3.59 24.46 3.50
N VAL A 85 -4.28 23.43 4.01
CA VAL A 85 -4.55 23.33 5.47
C VAL A 85 -3.31 22.91 6.26
N GLU A 86 -3.27 23.32 7.53
CA GLU A 86 -2.20 23.04 8.49
C GLU A 86 -1.82 21.55 8.60
N LYS A 87 -2.79 20.60 8.46
CA LYS A 87 -2.52 19.14 8.43
C LYS A 87 -1.68 18.75 7.21
N THR A 88 -2.08 19.23 6.03
CA THR A 88 -1.43 18.93 4.75
C THR A 88 -0.11 19.67 4.59
N LEU A 89 -0.05 20.95 5.00
CA LEU A 89 1.19 21.75 4.99
C LEU A 89 2.30 21.09 5.84
N LYS A 90 1.96 20.50 6.98
CA LYS A 90 2.92 19.72 7.80
C LYS A 90 3.40 18.46 7.09
N HIS A 91 2.52 17.77 6.36
CA HIS A 91 2.88 16.58 5.58
C HIS A 91 3.79 16.94 4.40
N VAL A 92 3.40 17.92 3.58
CA VAL A 92 4.21 18.44 2.46
C VAL A 92 5.57 18.92 2.98
N ALA A 93 5.62 19.71 4.06
CA ALA A 93 6.88 20.20 4.59
C ALA A 93 7.78 19.10 5.17
N GLN A 94 7.21 18.03 5.75
CA GLN A 94 7.96 16.88 6.24
C GLN A 94 8.74 16.16 5.12
N TYR A 95 8.18 16.08 3.91
CA TYR A 95 8.79 15.38 2.77
C TYR A 95 9.40 16.29 1.70
N SER A 96 9.17 17.61 1.77
CA SER A 96 9.66 18.56 0.76
C SER A 96 11.20 18.53 0.63
N PRO A 97 11.74 18.37 -0.58
CA PRO A 97 13.17 18.55 -0.86
C PRO A 97 13.60 20.02 -0.81
N LEU A 98 12.66 20.97 -0.93
CA LEU A 98 12.94 22.42 -0.96
C LEU A 98 13.09 23.03 0.44
N ILE A 99 12.54 22.40 1.48
CA ILE A 99 12.57 22.91 2.86
C ILE A 99 13.77 22.35 3.61
N SER A 100 14.48 23.22 4.35
CA SER A 100 15.69 22.83 5.07
C SER A 100 15.41 21.95 6.30
N GLU A 101 16.32 21.02 6.60
CA GLU A 101 16.20 20.11 7.75
C GLU A 101 15.99 20.79 9.12
N PRO A 102 16.59 21.96 9.43
CA PRO A 102 16.25 22.73 10.64
C PRO A 102 14.78 23.17 10.66
N VAL A 103 14.25 23.69 9.56
CA VAL A 103 12.84 24.13 9.45
C VAL A 103 11.90 22.94 9.57
N LYS A 104 12.18 21.79 8.91
CA LYS A 104 11.38 20.56 9.08
C LYS A 104 11.30 20.13 10.55
N LYS A 105 12.43 20.16 11.27
CA LYS A 105 12.48 19.80 12.70
C LYS A 105 11.68 20.79 13.55
N ALA A 106 11.78 22.09 13.28
CA ALA A 106 10.99 23.12 13.98
C ALA A 106 9.47 23.09 13.62
N ILE A 107 9.10 22.54 12.46
CA ILE A 107 7.71 22.22 12.11
C ILE A 107 7.24 21.00 12.91
N GLN A 108 8.00 19.90 12.91
CA GLN A 108 7.67 18.63 13.59
C GLN A 108 7.64 18.74 15.13
N GLN A 109 8.52 19.55 15.73
CA GLN A 109 8.51 19.86 17.17
C GLN A 109 7.29 20.68 17.60
N GLY A 110 6.59 21.30 16.66
CA GLY A 110 5.49 22.24 16.94
C GLY A 110 5.98 23.58 17.47
N GLY A 111 5.03 24.40 17.95
CA GLY A 111 5.28 25.72 18.49
C GLY A 111 3.97 26.48 18.73
N PRO A 112 4.01 27.69 19.30
CA PRO A 112 2.84 28.55 19.41
C PRO A 112 2.43 29.10 18.03
N GLY A 113 1.15 28.95 17.66
CA GLY A 113 0.63 29.36 16.35
C GLY A 113 0.64 28.24 15.31
N SER A 114 0.30 28.58 14.06
CA SER A 114 0.31 27.66 12.92
C SER A 114 1.73 27.51 12.35
N VAL A 115 1.91 26.70 11.30
CA VAL A 115 3.14 26.74 10.50
C VAL A 115 3.23 28.06 9.73
N LYS A 116 2.12 28.50 9.11
CA LYS A 116 2.05 29.75 8.34
C LYS A 116 2.35 31.02 9.16
N SER A 117 2.10 31.01 10.47
CA SER A 117 2.39 32.16 11.34
C SER A 117 3.76 32.11 12.02
N ARG A 118 4.55 31.05 11.79
CA ARG A 118 5.88 30.85 12.42
C ARG A 118 7.04 30.90 11.44
N PHE A 119 6.79 30.70 10.16
CA PHE A 119 7.79 30.69 9.09
C PHE A 119 7.32 31.55 7.93
N SER A 120 8.24 32.29 7.31
CA SER A 120 7.96 33.08 6.11
C SER A 120 7.64 32.18 4.90
N ALA A 121 6.99 32.74 3.87
CA ALA A 121 6.76 32.02 2.62
C ALA A 121 8.08 31.55 1.96
N SER A 122 9.16 32.32 2.13
CA SER A 122 10.54 31.98 1.73
C SER A 122 11.15 30.80 2.49
N GLU A 123 10.68 30.48 3.70
CA GLU A 123 11.07 29.28 4.46
C GLU A 123 10.14 28.09 4.19
N LEU A 124 9.01 28.32 3.51
CA LEU A 124 8.01 27.32 3.13
C LEU A 124 7.82 27.19 1.60
N PRO A 125 8.88 27.11 0.77
CA PRO A 125 8.73 26.89 -0.66
C PRO A 125 8.01 25.56 -0.94
N LEU A 126 6.81 25.66 -1.53
CA LEU A 126 5.98 24.51 -1.89
C LEU A 126 6.35 23.92 -3.26
N SER A 127 6.87 24.75 -4.19
CA SER A 127 7.27 24.32 -5.54
C SER A 127 8.13 25.36 -6.27
N GLU A 128 8.96 24.88 -7.19
CA GLU A 128 9.63 25.68 -8.22
C GLU A 128 8.73 25.98 -9.43
N LEU A 129 7.45 25.54 -9.43
CA LEU A 129 6.50 25.79 -10.52
C LEU A 129 6.40 27.27 -10.96
N PRO A 130 6.44 28.28 -10.07
CA PRO A 130 6.46 29.68 -10.52
C PRO A 130 7.63 30.02 -11.45
N LEU A 131 8.78 29.34 -11.31
CA LEU A 131 9.94 29.53 -12.19
C LEU A 131 9.73 28.90 -13.57
N LEU A 132 8.94 27.83 -13.68
CA LEU A 132 8.49 27.29 -14.97
C LEU A 132 7.46 28.20 -15.65
N LEU A 133 6.62 28.89 -14.85
CA LEU A 133 5.60 29.82 -15.35
C LEU A 133 6.21 31.16 -15.80
N SER A 134 7.26 31.66 -15.12
CA SER A 134 8.05 32.81 -15.58
C SER A 134 9.01 32.46 -16.73
N GLY A 135 9.39 31.19 -16.86
CA GLY A 135 10.36 30.70 -17.84
C GLY A 135 11.83 30.88 -17.43
N GLU A 136 12.10 31.24 -16.17
CA GLU A 136 13.43 31.21 -15.54
C GLU A 136 13.97 29.78 -15.45
N LEU A 137 13.07 28.83 -15.13
CA LEU A 137 13.31 27.39 -15.28
C LEU A 137 12.57 26.90 -16.53
N LYS A 138 13.15 25.90 -17.21
CA LYS A 138 12.54 25.25 -18.39
C LYS A 138 12.76 23.74 -18.29
N LEU A 139 11.85 22.96 -18.87
CA LEU A 139 11.96 21.50 -18.94
C LEU A 139 12.74 21.13 -20.20
N ASP A 140 13.90 20.49 -20.03
CA ASP A 140 14.83 20.20 -21.14
C ASP A 140 14.27 19.15 -22.12
N VAL A 141 13.34 18.31 -21.65
CA VAL A 141 12.66 17.23 -22.40
C VAL A 141 11.15 17.22 -22.11
N PRO A 142 10.29 16.64 -22.97
CA PRO A 142 8.86 16.50 -22.72
C PRO A 142 8.54 15.70 -21.46
N VAL A 143 7.72 16.28 -20.57
CA VAL A 143 7.29 15.70 -19.30
C VAL A 143 5.79 15.44 -19.33
N TYR A 144 5.42 14.17 -19.22
CA TYR A 144 4.05 13.68 -19.20
C TYR A 144 3.65 13.33 -17.76
N THR A 145 2.71 14.03 -17.15
CA THR A 145 2.40 13.89 -15.71
C THR A 145 0.90 13.81 -15.40
N VAL A 146 0.55 12.97 -14.43
CA VAL A 146 -0.68 13.11 -13.63
C VAL A 146 -0.38 13.97 -12.38
N TRP A 147 -1.39 14.33 -11.59
CA TRP A 147 -1.19 14.87 -10.23
C TRP A 147 -1.26 13.77 -9.15
N GLY A 148 -0.66 14.04 -8.00
CA GLY A 148 -0.60 13.14 -6.85
C GLY A 148 -1.63 13.45 -5.78
N ALA A 149 -1.31 13.14 -4.53
CA ALA A 149 -2.21 13.27 -3.38
C ALA A 149 -2.12 14.65 -2.71
N CYS A 150 -0.97 15.32 -2.76
CA CYS A 150 -0.71 16.57 -2.04
C CYS A 150 -0.35 17.71 -3.01
N GLU A 151 -1.36 18.24 -3.70
CA GLU A 151 -1.24 19.32 -4.71
C GLU A 151 -2.47 20.26 -4.65
N ASP A 152 -2.48 21.38 -5.39
CA ASP A 152 -3.58 22.36 -5.37
C ASP A 152 -4.47 22.28 -6.63
N VAL A 153 -5.72 21.86 -6.44
CA VAL A 153 -6.74 21.77 -7.49
C VAL A 153 -6.87 23.06 -8.30
N ARG A 154 -6.72 24.23 -7.67
CA ARG A 154 -6.87 25.51 -8.37
C ARG A 154 -5.71 25.81 -9.32
N VAL A 155 -4.54 25.18 -9.14
CA VAL A 155 -3.42 25.28 -10.07
C VAL A 155 -3.64 24.36 -11.27
N LEU A 156 -4.18 23.16 -11.05
CA LEU A 156 -4.53 22.21 -12.09
C LEU A 156 -5.67 22.72 -12.99
N GLU A 157 -6.70 23.33 -12.40
CA GLU A 157 -7.80 23.95 -13.14
C GLU A 157 -7.31 25.10 -14.06
N LYS A 158 -6.25 25.83 -13.67
CA LYS A 158 -5.61 26.84 -14.54
C LYS A 158 -4.87 26.22 -15.71
N PHE A 159 -4.26 25.04 -15.55
CA PHE A 159 -3.69 24.31 -16.68
C PHE A 159 -4.78 23.75 -17.60
N ARG A 160 -5.88 23.23 -17.03
CA ARG A 160 -7.04 22.74 -17.78
C ARG A 160 -7.74 23.86 -18.58
N SER A 161 -7.88 25.06 -18.01
CA SER A 161 -8.41 26.25 -18.70
C SER A 161 -7.41 26.88 -19.68
N SER A 162 -6.16 26.42 -19.72
CA SER A 162 -5.02 27.04 -20.41
C SER A 162 -4.67 28.48 -19.97
N GLU A 163 -5.11 28.90 -18.77
CA GLU A 163 -4.58 30.09 -18.07
C GLU A 163 -3.09 29.90 -17.75
N TYR A 164 -2.70 28.69 -17.33
CA TYR A 164 -1.31 28.29 -17.12
C TYR A 164 -0.82 27.39 -18.25
N LYS A 165 0.40 27.67 -18.73
CA LYS A 165 1.06 26.91 -19.79
C LYS A 165 2.57 26.93 -19.57
N VAL A 166 3.19 25.75 -19.60
CA VAL A 166 4.64 25.57 -19.49
C VAL A 166 5.11 24.79 -20.73
N PRO A 167 6.15 25.23 -21.46
CA PRO A 167 6.73 24.47 -22.56
C PRO A 167 7.19 23.08 -22.10
N ASN A 168 7.03 22.07 -22.94
CA ASN A 168 7.35 20.66 -22.65
C ASN A 168 6.57 20.02 -21.48
N LEU A 169 5.61 20.70 -20.83
CA LEU A 169 4.75 20.10 -19.80
C LEU A 169 3.42 19.61 -20.39
N HIS A 170 3.15 18.32 -20.23
CA HIS A 170 1.97 17.63 -20.73
C HIS A 170 1.22 16.98 -19.56
N ILE A 171 0.19 17.64 -19.05
CA ILE A 171 -0.71 17.03 -18.06
C ILE A 171 -1.62 16.03 -18.77
N ILE A 172 -1.71 14.82 -18.22
CA ILE A 172 -2.56 13.72 -18.67
C ILE A 172 -3.62 13.48 -17.59
N ASP A 173 -4.87 13.34 -18.00
CA ASP A 173 -6.03 13.27 -17.11
C ASP A 173 -7.12 12.36 -17.69
N GLU A 174 -8.24 12.25 -16.99
CA GLU A 174 -9.40 11.45 -17.41
C GLU A 174 -9.96 11.82 -18.80
N ALA A 175 -9.87 13.09 -19.21
CA ALA A 175 -10.38 13.58 -20.49
C ALA A 175 -9.34 13.48 -21.62
N ARG A 176 -8.05 13.50 -21.27
CA ARG A 176 -6.92 13.72 -22.19
C ARG A 176 -5.87 12.61 -22.10
N SER A 177 -5.99 11.63 -22.99
CA SER A 177 -4.87 10.74 -23.34
C SER A 177 -3.78 11.45 -24.18
N MET A 178 -2.56 10.92 -24.18
CA MET A 178 -1.48 11.30 -25.12
C MET A 178 -0.99 10.06 -25.89
N LEU A 179 -0.37 10.29 -27.06
CA LEU A 179 0.28 9.25 -27.85
C LEU A 179 1.75 9.63 -28.06
N LEU A 180 2.67 8.72 -27.76
CA LEU A 180 4.10 8.83 -28.09
C LEU A 180 4.44 7.76 -29.12
N GLU A 181 4.97 8.14 -30.28
CA GLU A 181 5.46 7.21 -31.31
C GLU A 181 6.99 7.21 -31.27
N VAL A 182 7.57 6.18 -30.66
CA VAL A 182 8.97 6.15 -30.17
C VAL A 182 9.57 4.76 -30.33
N GLY A 183 10.79 4.64 -30.86
CA GLY A 183 11.52 3.36 -30.98
C GLY A 183 10.80 2.24 -31.73
N GLY A 184 9.83 2.57 -32.59
CA GLY A 184 8.95 1.60 -33.28
C GLY A 184 7.71 1.15 -32.49
N VAL A 185 7.45 1.74 -31.32
CA VAL A 185 6.29 1.48 -30.46
C VAL A 185 5.39 2.72 -30.40
N LYS A 186 4.07 2.52 -30.40
CA LYS A 186 3.07 3.55 -30.11
C LYS A 186 2.58 3.41 -28.66
N LEU A 187 3.00 4.30 -27.78
CA LEU A 187 2.56 4.33 -26.38
C LEU A 187 1.36 5.27 -26.19
N ARG A 188 0.17 4.69 -25.99
CA ARG A 188 -1.04 5.41 -25.59
C ARG A 188 -1.03 5.60 -24.08
N LEU A 189 -0.81 6.82 -23.63
CA LEU A 189 -0.78 7.18 -22.22
C LEU A 189 -2.19 7.57 -21.74
N LEU A 190 -2.70 6.86 -20.73
CA LEU A 190 -4.00 7.07 -20.08
C LEU A 190 -3.75 7.49 -18.62
N GLY A 191 -4.31 8.61 -18.16
CA GLY A 191 -3.96 9.23 -16.86
C GLY A 191 -5.08 9.24 -15.83
N LEU A 192 -4.76 8.97 -14.56
CA LEU A 192 -5.65 9.19 -13.42
C LEU A 192 -4.90 9.68 -12.19
N GLY A 193 -4.99 10.97 -11.89
CA GLY A 193 -4.33 11.57 -10.73
C GLY A 193 -5.13 11.43 -9.42
N GLY A 194 -4.49 11.84 -8.32
CA GLY A 194 -5.10 11.88 -6.99
C GLY A 194 -4.87 10.62 -6.15
N ALA A 195 -5.17 10.72 -4.86
CA ALA A 195 -5.35 9.55 -4.00
C ALA A 195 -6.73 8.91 -4.20
N VAL A 196 -6.80 7.58 -4.22
CA VAL A 196 -8.08 6.87 -4.08
C VAL A 196 -8.46 6.85 -2.61
N VAL A 197 -9.62 7.42 -2.28
CA VAL A 197 -10.16 7.48 -0.91
C VAL A 197 -11.64 7.14 -0.99
N MET A 198 -12.02 5.96 -0.48
CA MET A 198 -13.36 5.37 -0.74
C MET A 198 -14.53 6.31 -0.39
N HIS A 199 -14.45 7.01 0.75
CA HIS A 199 -15.49 7.95 1.19
C HIS A 199 -15.47 9.31 0.46
N LYS A 200 -14.56 9.51 -0.50
CA LYS A 200 -14.45 10.71 -1.35
C LYS A 200 -14.68 10.42 -2.84
N LEU A 201 -14.99 9.18 -3.23
CA LEU A 201 -15.26 8.83 -4.64
C LEU A 201 -16.44 9.60 -5.26
N PHE A 202 -17.28 10.23 -4.42
CA PHE A 202 -18.47 10.99 -4.79
C PHE A 202 -18.39 12.48 -4.40
N ASP A 203 -17.24 12.94 -3.88
CA ASP A 203 -16.98 14.32 -3.42
C ASP A 203 -16.04 15.02 -4.42
N ASN A 204 -16.41 16.19 -4.96
CA ASN A 204 -15.53 16.95 -5.86
C ASN A 204 -14.68 18.01 -5.13
N GLY A 205 -14.99 18.30 -3.86
CA GLY A 205 -14.31 19.31 -3.04
C GLY A 205 -14.46 20.73 -3.58
N GLU A 206 -13.33 21.37 -3.86
CA GLU A 206 -13.21 22.70 -4.48
C GLU A 206 -13.03 22.62 -6.01
N GLY A 207 -13.06 21.42 -6.61
CA GLY A 207 -12.99 21.22 -8.05
C GLY A 207 -14.16 21.86 -8.79
N ARG A 208 -13.88 22.50 -9.93
CA ARG A 208 -14.87 23.15 -10.81
C ARG A 208 -15.24 22.28 -12.00
N THR A 209 -14.28 21.49 -12.49
CA THR A 209 -14.45 20.45 -13.51
C THR A 209 -14.41 19.08 -12.82
N THR A 210 -14.10 18.01 -13.55
CA THR A 210 -14.00 16.64 -13.00
C THR A 210 -12.78 16.40 -12.09
N ILE A 211 -11.79 17.29 -12.05
CA ILE A 211 -10.65 17.15 -11.12
C ILE A 211 -11.10 17.45 -9.68
N ALA A 212 -11.13 16.41 -8.84
CA ALA A 212 -11.50 16.55 -7.44
C ALA A 212 -10.30 16.86 -6.53
N GLY A 213 -10.49 17.82 -5.63
CA GLY A 213 -9.47 18.23 -4.68
C GLY A 213 -9.90 19.43 -3.83
N GLY A 214 -9.11 19.76 -2.81
CA GLY A 214 -9.39 20.88 -1.92
C GLY A 214 -8.37 20.96 -0.79
N GLN A 215 -8.15 22.17 -0.27
CA GLN A 215 -7.29 22.45 0.88
C GLN A 215 -5.83 21.93 0.73
N GLY A 216 -5.35 21.81 -0.51
CA GLY A 216 -4.03 21.27 -0.86
C GLY A 216 -3.93 19.74 -0.90
N THR A 217 -5.06 19.03 -0.87
CA THR A 217 -5.18 17.58 -1.09
C THR A 217 -5.99 17.28 -2.35
N MET A 218 -5.63 16.21 -3.05
CA MET A 218 -6.23 15.79 -4.31
C MET A 218 -6.66 14.32 -4.24
N TRP A 219 -7.79 13.99 -4.86
CA TRP A 219 -8.30 12.62 -4.88
C TRP A 219 -9.02 12.29 -6.18
N THR A 220 -9.26 11.00 -6.39
CA THR A 220 -9.97 10.48 -7.57
C THR A 220 -11.45 10.31 -7.26
N THR A 221 -12.34 10.70 -8.19
CA THR A 221 -13.79 10.41 -8.13
C THR A 221 -14.23 9.34 -9.13
N LEU A 222 -15.44 8.79 -8.93
CA LEU A 222 -16.08 7.93 -9.93
C LEU A 222 -16.33 8.66 -11.26
N LEU A 223 -16.64 9.95 -11.26
CA LEU A 223 -16.84 10.69 -12.51
C LEU A 223 -15.57 10.68 -13.36
N GLN A 224 -14.39 10.81 -12.74
CA GLN A 224 -13.10 10.69 -13.43
C GLN A 224 -12.81 9.26 -13.90
N MET A 225 -13.16 8.24 -13.11
CA MET A 225 -13.04 6.84 -13.57
C MET A 225 -13.93 6.59 -14.80
N GLY A 226 -15.15 7.14 -14.81
CA GLY A 226 -16.09 7.05 -15.92
C GLY A 226 -15.65 7.82 -17.18
N GLU A 227 -15.06 9.00 -16.99
CA GLU A 227 -14.53 9.84 -18.08
C GLU A 227 -13.26 9.22 -18.68
N LEU A 228 -12.40 8.64 -17.85
CA LEU A 228 -11.24 7.89 -18.32
C LEU A 228 -11.65 6.63 -19.09
N VAL A 229 -12.73 5.94 -18.69
CA VAL A 229 -13.28 4.80 -19.44
C VAL A 229 -13.85 5.25 -20.80
N ASP A 230 -14.55 6.38 -20.89
CA ASP A 230 -14.98 6.94 -22.19
C ASP A 230 -13.76 7.27 -23.06
N THR A 231 -12.84 8.10 -22.55
CA THR A 231 -11.61 8.49 -23.24
C THR A 231 -10.84 7.26 -23.74
N ALA A 232 -10.71 6.23 -22.91
CA ALA A 232 -10.01 5.00 -23.25
C ALA A 232 -10.70 4.17 -24.35
N HIS A 233 -12.03 4.13 -24.41
CA HIS A 233 -12.76 3.52 -25.54
C HIS A 233 -12.64 4.38 -26.81
N ARG A 234 -12.82 5.69 -26.68
CA ARG A 234 -12.80 6.69 -27.75
C ARG A 234 -11.44 6.82 -28.46
N VAL A 235 -10.35 6.42 -27.80
CA VAL A 235 -8.99 6.34 -28.37
C VAL A 235 -8.47 4.89 -28.50
N TYR A 236 -9.36 3.91 -28.65
CA TYR A 236 -8.95 2.50 -28.79
C TYR A 236 -8.47 2.16 -30.22
N ASP A 237 -7.15 2.07 -30.39
CA ASP A 237 -6.48 1.44 -31.52
C ASP A 237 -5.75 0.17 -31.01
N PRO A 238 -6.00 -1.04 -31.56
CA PRO A 238 -5.34 -2.27 -31.13
C PRO A 238 -3.87 -2.40 -31.58
N THR A 239 -3.34 -1.43 -32.33
CA THR A 239 -1.91 -1.31 -32.68
C THR A 239 -1.11 -0.43 -31.71
N GLU A 240 -1.77 0.18 -30.72
CA GLU A 240 -1.14 0.99 -29.67
C GLU A 240 -0.98 0.18 -28.38
N THR A 241 0.20 0.27 -27.76
CA THR A 241 0.46 -0.23 -26.40
C THR A 241 -0.08 0.77 -25.38
N ARG A 242 -0.94 0.33 -24.48
CA ARG A 242 -1.75 1.19 -23.60
C ARG A 242 -1.17 1.18 -22.19
N VAL A 243 -0.64 2.33 -21.79
CA VAL A 243 0.03 2.56 -20.51
C VAL A 243 -0.90 3.31 -19.57
N PHE A 244 -1.27 2.69 -18.45
CA PHE A 244 -2.07 3.36 -17.42
C PHE A 244 -1.16 4.04 -16.38
N ILE A 245 -1.13 5.37 -16.42
CA ILE A 245 -0.39 6.22 -15.49
C ILE A 245 -1.36 6.65 -14.38
N THR A 246 -1.06 6.31 -13.14
CA THR A 246 -1.91 6.73 -12.00
C THR A 246 -1.08 6.98 -10.75
N HIS A 247 -1.49 7.91 -9.89
CA HIS A 247 -0.74 8.15 -8.66
C HIS A 247 -0.93 7.00 -7.66
N ALA A 248 -2.18 6.66 -7.34
CA ALA A 248 -2.49 5.54 -6.45
C ALA A 248 -2.23 4.18 -7.14
N SER A 249 -1.54 3.27 -6.45
CA SER A 249 -1.09 2.01 -7.07
C SER A 249 -2.20 0.94 -7.18
N PRO A 250 -2.41 0.33 -8.36
CA PRO A 250 -3.27 -0.85 -8.54
C PRO A 250 -2.87 -2.06 -7.68
N ALA A 251 -1.67 -2.09 -7.10
CA ALA A 251 -1.25 -3.14 -6.16
C ALA A 251 -2.15 -3.17 -4.91
N ARG A 252 -2.60 -2.00 -4.47
CA ARG A 252 -3.38 -1.78 -3.25
C ARG A 252 -4.86 -1.66 -3.54
N GLU A 253 -5.21 -0.85 -4.52
CA GLU A 253 -6.60 -0.46 -4.79
C GLU A 253 -7.25 -1.41 -5.80
N GLY A 254 -8.10 -2.32 -5.30
CA GLY A 254 -8.79 -3.32 -6.14
C GLY A 254 -9.64 -2.69 -7.25
N ILE A 255 -10.22 -1.51 -7.01
CA ILE A 255 -10.95 -0.74 -8.01
C ILE A 255 -10.04 -0.22 -9.14
N LEU A 256 -8.81 0.21 -8.85
CA LEU A 256 -7.84 0.60 -9.89
C LEU A 256 -7.28 -0.61 -10.63
N ASN A 257 -7.19 -1.75 -9.96
CA ASN A 257 -6.82 -3.02 -10.58
C ASN A 257 -7.86 -3.44 -11.64
N GLN A 258 -9.15 -3.42 -11.29
CA GLN A 258 -10.25 -3.67 -12.23
C GLN A 258 -10.38 -2.57 -13.32
N LEU A 259 -10.11 -1.31 -12.97
CA LEU A 259 -10.03 -0.23 -13.96
C LEU A 259 -8.93 -0.51 -14.98
N SER A 260 -7.74 -0.94 -14.56
CA SER A 260 -6.63 -1.28 -15.47
C SER A 260 -7.02 -2.36 -16.49
N VAL A 261 -7.77 -3.38 -16.07
CA VAL A 261 -8.39 -4.38 -16.99
C VAL A 261 -9.40 -3.71 -17.93
N THR A 262 -10.30 -2.88 -17.38
CA THR A 262 -11.38 -2.23 -18.13
C THR A 262 -10.85 -1.25 -19.19
N LEU A 263 -9.76 -0.55 -18.91
CA LEU A 263 -9.05 0.33 -19.84
C LEU A 263 -8.28 -0.44 -20.93
N LYS A 264 -8.18 -1.78 -20.82
CA LYS A 264 -7.27 -2.61 -21.62
C LYS A 264 -5.84 -2.07 -21.59
N ALA A 265 -5.28 -1.86 -20.40
CA ALA A 265 -3.89 -1.45 -20.24
C ALA A 265 -2.97 -2.68 -20.31
N ASP A 266 -1.93 -2.61 -21.14
CA ASP A 266 -0.90 -3.65 -21.22
C ASP A 266 -0.02 -3.63 -19.95
N PHE A 267 0.27 -2.44 -19.45
CA PHE A 267 0.91 -2.24 -18.15
C PHE A 267 0.52 -0.91 -17.49
N SER A 268 0.70 -0.84 -16.16
CA SER A 268 0.54 0.37 -15.37
C SER A 268 1.87 0.92 -14.86
N ILE A 269 1.93 2.23 -14.63
CA ILE A 269 3.02 2.92 -13.93
C ILE A 269 2.39 3.78 -12.83
N SER A 270 2.82 3.60 -11.58
CA SER A 270 2.23 4.31 -10.44
C SER A 270 3.19 4.67 -9.31
N ALA A 271 2.80 5.59 -8.43
CA ALA A 271 3.64 6.00 -7.31
C ALA A 271 3.62 4.95 -6.19
N GLY A 272 4.81 4.60 -5.69
CA GLY A 272 4.95 3.83 -4.46
C GLY A 272 5.01 4.76 -3.25
N LEU A 273 3.99 4.74 -2.38
CA LEU A 273 3.87 5.60 -1.20
C LEU A 273 5.16 5.63 -0.34
N HIS A 274 5.99 6.66 -0.53
CA HIS A 274 7.34 6.82 0.03
C HIS A 274 8.26 5.59 -0.17
N PHE A 275 8.14 4.90 -1.31
CA PHE A 275 8.97 3.75 -1.65
C PHE A 275 10.41 4.19 -1.95
N ARG A 276 11.38 3.53 -1.32
CA ARG A 276 12.81 3.71 -1.63
C ARG A 276 13.33 2.80 -2.75
N TYR A 277 12.52 1.81 -3.12
CA TYR A 277 12.79 0.82 -4.15
C TYR A 277 11.47 0.61 -4.89
N GLY A 278 11.50 0.67 -6.22
CA GLY A 278 10.33 0.33 -7.03
C GLY A 278 10.05 -1.17 -7.01
N SER A 279 8.91 -1.57 -7.58
CA SER A 279 8.54 -2.96 -7.78
C SER A 279 7.87 -3.13 -9.14
N SER A 280 8.40 -4.02 -9.97
CA SER A 280 7.67 -4.56 -11.13
C SER A 280 7.03 -5.89 -10.74
N TYR A 281 5.74 -6.07 -11.02
CA TYR A 281 5.00 -7.28 -10.70
C TYR A 281 3.78 -7.46 -11.63
N ASN A 282 3.22 -8.67 -11.65
CA ASN A 282 1.87 -8.97 -12.13
C ASN A 282 1.10 -9.67 -10.99
N GLU A 283 -0.23 -9.74 -11.05
CA GLU A 283 -0.99 -10.33 -9.93
C GLU A 283 -0.67 -11.84 -9.74
N PHE A 284 -0.34 -12.58 -10.79
CA PHE A 284 0.12 -13.99 -10.71
C PHE A 284 1.40 -14.19 -9.89
N SER A 285 2.36 -13.26 -9.93
CA SER A 285 3.63 -13.37 -9.19
C SER A 285 3.54 -13.00 -7.71
N VAL A 286 2.46 -12.33 -7.29
CA VAL A 286 2.29 -11.85 -5.90
C VAL A 286 1.11 -12.48 -5.16
N ASN A 287 0.16 -13.11 -5.85
CA ASN A 287 -0.95 -13.85 -5.23
C ASN A 287 -0.66 -15.37 -5.27
N PRO A 288 -0.88 -16.12 -4.18
CA PRO A 288 -0.62 -17.56 -4.15
C PRO A 288 -1.59 -18.38 -5.01
N THR A 289 -2.78 -17.85 -5.30
CA THR A 289 -3.81 -18.46 -6.17
C THR A 289 -4.63 -17.39 -6.87
N LEU A 290 -5.33 -17.78 -7.95
CA LEU A 290 -6.34 -16.94 -8.60
C LEU A 290 -7.51 -16.58 -7.67
N ASP A 291 -7.88 -17.47 -6.75
CA ASP A 291 -8.93 -17.22 -5.75
C ASP A 291 -8.52 -16.19 -4.69
N HIS A 292 -7.22 -16.08 -4.38
CA HIS A 292 -6.72 -14.98 -3.54
C HIS A 292 -6.88 -13.62 -4.23
N TYR A 293 -6.62 -13.56 -5.55
CA TYR A 293 -6.86 -12.36 -6.36
C TYR A 293 -8.36 -12.05 -6.51
N ARG A 294 -9.22 -13.06 -6.74
CA ARG A 294 -10.69 -12.92 -6.67
C ARG A 294 -11.13 -12.32 -5.33
N GLY A 295 -10.58 -12.81 -4.21
CA GLY A 295 -10.85 -12.29 -2.88
C GLY A 295 -10.41 -10.84 -2.66
N LYS A 296 -9.26 -10.42 -3.22
CA LYS A 296 -8.79 -9.02 -3.22
C LYS A 296 -9.78 -8.10 -3.94
N LEU A 297 -10.27 -8.50 -5.12
CA LEU A 297 -11.27 -7.73 -5.86
C LEU A 297 -12.63 -7.73 -5.14
N ALA A 298 -13.10 -8.87 -4.64
CA ALA A 298 -14.38 -8.97 -3.92
C ALA A 298 -14.43 -8.11 -2.65
N ALA A 299 -13.34 -8.04 -1.88
CA ALA A 299 -13.24 -7.15 -0.72
C ALA A 299 -13.31 -5.66 -1.11
N SER A 300 -12.73 -5.30 -2.26
CA SER A 300 -12.82 -3.94 -2.82
C SER A 300 -14.24 -3.63 -3.34
N LYS A 301 -14.94 -4.60 -3.92
CA LYS A 301 -16.34 -4.48 -4.36
C LYS A 301 -17.28 -4.24 -3.17
N ALA A 302 -17.14 -5.03 -2.10
CA ALA A 302 -17.92 -4.85 -0.88
C ALA A 302 -17.66 -3.48 -0.23
N SER A 303 -16.38 -3.10 -0.09
CA SER A 303 -15.97 -1.80 0.49
C SER A 303 -16.49 -0.59 -0.31
N PHE A 304 -16.67 -0.74 -1.63
CA PHE A 304 -17.32 0.26 -2.46
C PHE A 304 -18.84 0.28 -2.24
N ASN A 305 -19.50 -0.88 -2.27
CA ASN A 305 -20.95 -1.00 -2.11
C ASN A 305 -21.42 -0.42 -0.77
N ASP A 306 -20.70 -0.67 0.33
CA ASP A 306 -21.00 -0.09 1.66
C ASP A 306 -21.12 1.45 1.62
N VAL A 307 -20.26 2.11 0.84
CA VAL A 307 -20.32 3.57 0.64
C VAL A 307 -21.41 3.94 -0.37
N TRP A 308 -21.52 3.22 -1.48
CA TRP A 308 -22.48 3.51 -2.54
C TRP A 308 -23.93 3.41 -2.07
N GLU A 309 -24.33 2.36 -1.35
CA GLU A 309 -25.67 2.25 -0.76
C GLU A 309 -25.95 3.38 0.25
N THR A 310 -24.92 3.92 0.90
CA THR A 310 -25.05 5.06 1.84
C THR A 310 -25.30 6.38 1.11
N VAL A 311 -24.67 6.63 -0.04
CA VAL A 311 -24.72 7.94 -0.73
C VAL A 311 -25.59 7.99 -1.98
N ARG A 312 -26.04 6.86 -2.53
CA ARG A 312 -26.83 6.79 -3.78
C ARG A 312 -28.00 7.78 -3.79
N GLY A 313 -28.76 7.83 -2.69
CA GLY A 313 -29.94 8.69 -2.54
C GLY A 313 -29.65 10.19 -2.55
N GLU A 314 -28.39 10.61 -2.40
CA GLU A 314 -27.94 12.00 -2.56
C GLU A 314 -27.30 12.23 -3.93
N VAL A 315 -26.50 11.27 -4.40
CA VAL A 315 -25.74 11.37 -5.67
C VAL A 315 -26.62 11.29 -6.90
N GLU A 316 -27.57 10.35 -6.97
CA GLU A 316 -28.43 10.18 -8.16
C GLU A 316 -29.31 11.41 -8.42
N PRO A 317 -29.98 12.02 -7.41
CA PRO A 317 -30.68 13.30 -7.59
C PRO A 317 -29.75 14.46 -7.95
N ALA A 318 -28.55 14.54 -7.35
CA ALA A 318 -27.61 15.64 -7.60
C ALA A 318 -27.15 15.72 -9.07
N ILE A 319 -27.05 14.59 -9.76
CA ILE A 319 -26.71 14.53 -11.20
C ILE A 319 -27.93 14.33 -12.12
N GLN A 320 -29.16 14.35 -11.60
CA GLN A 320 -30.37 14.00 -12.37
C GLN A 320 -30.62 14.91 -13.59
N GLN A 321 -30.11 16.15 -13.56
CA GLN A 321 -30.20 17.11 -14.67
C GLN A 321 -28.96 17.11 -15.59
N ASN A 322 -27.95 16.29 -15.29
CA ASN A 322 -26.69 16.20 -16.02
C ASN A 322 -26.49 14.81 -16.63
N GLU A 323 -27.03 14.62 -17.85
CA GLU A 323 -26.94 13.37 -18.61
C GLU A 323 -25.48 12.92 -18.84
N ALA A 324 -24.55 13.86 -19.01
CA ALA A 324 -23.13 13.53 -19.14
C ALA A 324 -22.62 12.86 -17.86
N GLN A 325 -22.83 13.48 -16.69
CA GLN A 325 -22.43 12.90 -15.40
C GLN A 325 -23.12 11.57 -15.09
N GLN A 326 -24.37 11.37 -15.51
CA GLN A 326 -25.05 10.07 -15.40
C GLN A 326 -24.37 8.99 -16.23
N ASN A 327 -23.98 9.30 -17.47
CA ASN A 327 -23.23 8.37 -18.31
C ASN A 327 -21.82 8.08 -17.75
N LEU A 328 -21.13 9.09 -17.18
CA LEU A 328 -19.86 8.88 -16.47
C LEU A 328 -20.03 7.97 -15.24
N LEU A 329 -21.02 8.24 -14.39
CA LEU A 329 -21.31 7.40 -13.22
C LEU A 329 -21.63 5.95 -13.64
N LYS A 330 -22.44 5.77 -14.68
CA LYS A 330 -22.78 4.46 -15.25
C LYS A 330 -21.53 3.71 -15.78
N ASN A 331 -20.64 4.40 -16.48
CA ASN A 331 -19.35 3.83 -16.91
C ASN A 331 -18.50 3.38 -15.71
N ALA A 332 -18.50 4.15 -14.63
CA ALA A 332 -17.74 3.86 -13.42
C ALA A 332 -18.34 2.69 -12.62
N LEU A 333 -19.67 2.64 -12.46
CA LEU A 333 -20.37 1.53 -11.80
C LEU A 333 -20.15 0.20 -12.53
N GLN A 334 -20.11 0.21 -13.87
CA GLN A 334 -19.77 -0.99 -14.67
C GLN A 334 -18.36 -1.54 -14.42
N ILE A 335 -17.42 -0.76 -13.87
CA ILE A 335 -16.13 -1.28 -13.40
C ILE A 335 -16.38 -2.22 -12.22
N VAL A 336 -17.14 -1.74 -11.23
CA VAL A 336 -17.41 -2.45 -9.98
C VAL A 336 -18.34 -3.64 -10.18
N GLU A 337 -19.36 -3.52 -11.03
CA GLU A 337 -20.29 -4.62 -11.38
C GLU A 337 -19.53 -5.87 -11.85
N LYS A 338 -18.52 -5.69 -12.72
CA LYS A 338 -17.68 -6.75 -13.30
C LYS A 338 -16.78 -7.46 -12.27
N MET A 339 -16.46 -6.82 -11.15
CA MET A 339 -15.63 -7.44 -10.10
C MET A 339 -16.31 -8.70 -9.53
N PRO A 340 -15.58 -9.74 -9.13
CA PRO A 340 -16.16 -10.87 -8.40
C PRO A 340 -16.81 -10.40 -7.09
N SER A 341 -17.90 -11.07 -6.69
CA SER A 341 -18.57 -10.81 -5.40
C SER A 341 -18.10 -11.75 -4.29
N THR A 342 -17.34 -12.80 -4.62
CA THR A 342 -16.84 -13.84 -3.69
C THR A 342 -15.41 -14.23 -4.06
N ALA A 343 -14.66 -14.77 -3.09
CA ALA A 343 -13.30 -15.29 -3.32
C ALA A 343 -13.27 -16.68 -3.98
N ALA A 344 -14.33 -17.47 -3.82
CA ALA A 344 -14.42 -18.81 -4.38
C ALA A 344 -14.71 -18.74 -5.89
N GLY A 345 -13.76 -19.21 -6.70
CA GLY A 345 -13.99 -19.44 -8.12
C GLY A 345 -15.03 -20.52 -8.39
N GLY A 346 -15.58 -20.52 -9.60
CA GLY A 346 -16.25 -21.71 -10.14
C GLY A 346 -15.28 -22.89 -10.20
N ASN A 347 -15.82 -24.11 -10.10
CA ASN A 347 -15.06 -25.36 -9.98
C ASN A 347 -13.93 -25.45 -11.03
N PRO A 348 -12.64 -25.68 -10.67
CA PRO A 348 -11.49 -25.59 -11.58
C PRO A 348 -11.49 -26.57 -12.77
N PHE A 349 -12.47 -27.46 -12.85
CA PHE A 349 -12.71 -28.35 -14.00
C PHE A 349 -13.77 -27.83 -14.99
N GLY A 350 -14.08 -26.53 -14.98
CA GLY A 350 -14.87 -25.89 -16.04
C GLY A 350 -16.39 -26.05 -15.93
N GLY A 351 -16.96 -25.84 -14.74
CA GLY A 351 -18.41 -25.69 -14.57
C GLY A 351 -18.82 -24.20 -14.62
N PRO A 352 -19.92 -23.81 -15.30
CA PRO A 352 -20.38 -22.42 -15.33
C PRO A 352 -20.92 -21.98 -13.96
N GLY A 353 -20.06 -21.33 -13.18
CA GLY A 353 -20.42 -20.72 -11.90
C GLY A 353 -21.30 -19.48 -12.08
N GLN A 354 -22.61 -19.70 -12.25
CA GLN A 354 -23.59 -18.63 -12.44
C GLN A 354 -23.51 -17.58 -11.31
N GLY A 355 -23.46 -16.30 -11.68
CA GLY A 355 -23.50 -15.17 -10.74
C GLY A 355 -22.16 -14.75 -10.10
N VAL A 356 -21.07 -15.51 -10.28
CA VAL A 356 -19.74 -15.08 -9.80
C VAL A 356 -19.06 -14.19 -10.84
N GLY A 357 -18.83 -12.91 -10.50
CA GLY A 357 -18.23 -11.92 -11.41
C GLY A 357 -16.89 -12.38 -12.00
N ALA A 358 -16.73 -12.23 -13.30
CA ALA A 358 -15.63 -12.81 -14.05
C ALA A 358 -14.30 -12.06 -13.81
N VAL A 359 -13.26 -12.80 -13.45
CA VAL A 359 -11.88 -12.29 -13.40
C VAL A 359 -11.15 -12.66 -14.67
N ASP A 360 -10.52 -11.66 -15.30
CA ASP A 360 -9.70 -11.85 -16.48
C ASP A 360 -8.39 -12.60 -16.12
N GLU A 361 -8.34 -13.88 -16.52
CA GLU A 361 -7.18 -14.74 -16.31
C GLU A 361 -5.98 -14.39 -17.18
N SER A 362 -6.17 -13.67 -18.29
CA SER A 362 -5.07 -13.13 -19.09
C SER A 362 -4.47 -11.95 -18.34
N ALA A 363 -5.27 -10.97 -17.91
CA ALA A 363 -4.80 -9.82 -17.15
C ALA A 363 -4.10 -10.24 -15.84
N PHE A 364 -4.62 -11.24 -15.12
CA PHE A 364 -3.97 -11.82 -13.93
C PHE A 364 -2.53 -12.28 -14.19
N LYS A 365 -2.26 -12.87 -15.37
CA LYS A 365 -0.96 -13.44 -15.76
C LYS A 365 -0.07 -12.43 -16.52
N ASN A 366 -0.67 -11.49 -17.24
CA ASN A 366 0.01 -10.71 -18.28
C ASN A 366 0.04 -9.19 -18.02
N MET A 367 -0.86 -8.62 -17.21
CA MET A 367 -0.85 -7.19 -16.90
C MET A 367 0.29 -6.88 -15.93
N TRP A 368 1.32 -6.21 -16.43
CA TRP A 368 2.45 -5.76 -15.60
C TRP A 368 2.16 -4.41 -14.94
N ASN A 369 2.72 -4.22 -13.75
CA ASN A 369 2.48 -3.07 -12.92
C ASN A 369 3.81 -2.59 -12.33
N PHE A 370 4.18 -1.35 -12.59
CA PHE A 370 5.41 -0.74 -12.11
C PHE A 370 5.09 0.30 -11.03
N ASN A 371 5.35 -0.05 -9.77
CA ASN A 371 5.34 0.93 -8.69
C ASN A 371 6.71 1.59 -8.63
N LEU A 372 6.76 2.90 -8.74
CA LEU A 372 7.99 3.70 -8.74
C LEU A 372 8.48 3.97 -7.31
N ALA A 373 9.77 4.27 -7.20
CA ALA A 373 10.31 4.90 -6.00
C ALA A 373 10.04 6.41 -6.01
N ASP A 374 10.06 7.04 -4.84
CA ASP A 374 10.18 8.49 -4.69
C ASP A 374 11.52 8.94 -5.31
N ALA A 375 11.50 10.02 -6.10
CA ALA A 375 12.62 10.46 -6.94
C ALA A 375 13.93 10.77 -6.17
N ALA A 376 13.87 11.03 -4.85
CA ALA A 376 15.07 11.17 -4.04
C ALA A 376 15.83 9.85 -3.82
N PHE A 377 15.16 8.71 -4.05
CA PHE A 377 15.70 7.36 -3.84
C PHE A 377 15.88 6.57 -5.14
N GLY A 378 15.10 6.79 -6.19
CA GLY A 378 15.25 6.00 -7.42
C GLY A 378 14.36 6.40 -8.59
N TYR A 379 14.56 5.70 -9.71
CA TYR A 379 13.82 5.85 -10.94
C TYR A 379 13.75 4.53 -11.73
N LEU A 380 12.83 4.47 -12.68
CA LEU A 380 12.73 3.46 -13.74
C LEU A 380 13.06 4.13 -15.08
N VAL A 381 13.69 3.43 -16.01
CA VAL A 381 13.79 3.82 -17.42
C VAL A 381 13.14 2.74 -18.27
N LEU A 382 12.27 3.14 -19.19
CA LEU A 382 11.81 2.31 -20.30
C LEU A 382 12.74 2.58 -21.49
N GLU A 383 13.46 1.55 -21.94
CA GLU A 383 14.35 1.64 -23.09
C GLU A 383 13.65 1.03 -24.31
N ILE A 384 13.42 1.83 -25.35
CA ILE A 384 12.55 1.47 -26.48
C ILE A 384 13.36 1.40 -27.76
N GLN A 385 13.45 0.21 -28.33
CA GLN A 385 14.22 -0.07 -29.55
C GLN A 385 13.58 -1.23 -30.32
N ASP A 386 13.54 -1.11 -31.65
CA ASP A 386 13.11 -2.18 -32.57
C ASP A 386 11.75 -2.82 -32.20
N GLY A 387 10.80 -1.99 -31.74
CA GLY A 387 9.46 -2.42 -31.33
C GLY A 387 9.39 -3.12 -29.96
N ARG A 388 10.47 -3.08 -29.16
CA ARG A 388 10.57 -3.70 -27.83
C ARG A 388 10.74 -2.66 -26.73
N ILE A 389 10.31 -3.00 -25.51
CA ILE A 389 10.49 -2.20 -24.30
C ILE A 389 11.35 -3.00 -23.32
N GLY A 390 12.59 -2.55 -23.10
CA GLY A 390 13.44 -2.95 -21.98
C GLY A 390 13.18 -2.10 -20.73
N THR A 391 13.59 -2.58 -19.55
CA THR A 391 13.42 -1.85 -18.29
C THR A 391 14.70 -1.82 -17.46
N GLU A 392 15.13 -0.63 -17.05
CA GLU A 392 16.26 -0.40 -16.15
C GLU A 392 15.75 0.27 -14.87
N MET A 393 15.91 -0.35 -13.70
CA MET A 393 15.47 0.23 -12.42
C MET A 393 16.68 0.53 -11.52
N ARG A 394 16.78 1.78 -11.07
CA ARG A 394 17.84 2.25 -10.16
C ARG A 394 17.22 2.75 -8.87
N ALA A 395 17.71 2.28 -7.73
CA ALA A 395 17.20 2.69 -6.42
C ALA A 395 18.24 2.55 -5.30
N GLN A 396 18.17 3.44 -4.30
CA GLN A 396 19.05 3.49 -3.14
C GLN A 396 18.27 3.83 -1.85
N GLY A 397 18.56 3.13 -0.75
CA GLY A 397 17.84 3.38 0.50
C GLY A 397 18.22 2.55 1.72
N PHE A 398 19.07 1.52 1.57
CA PHE A 398 19.64 0.75 2.68
C PHE A 398 20.96 1.39 3.11
N ASN A 399 21.07 1.76 4.38
CA ASN A 399 22.29 2.34 4.95
C ASN A 399 22.80 1.46 6.11
N PHE A 400 23.97 0.85 5.91
CA PHE A 400 24.62 -0.03 6.89
C PHE A 400 25.81 0.62 7.63
N SER A 401 26.15 1.88 7.37
CA SER A 401 27.33 2.53 7.98
C SER A 401 27.29 2.56 9.51
N HIS A 402 26.08 2.63 10.08
CA HIS A 402 25.80 2.54 11.51
C HIS A 402 26.34 1.26 12.18
N ARG A 403 26.68 0.21 11.41
CA ARG A 403 27.29 -1.03 11.92
C ARG A 403 28.79 -0.87 12.17
N GLY A 404 29.51 -0.17 11.29
CA GLY A 404 30.94 0.10 11.44
C GLY A 404 31.24 1.08 12.59
N ALA A 405 30.37 2.05 12.81
CA ALA A 405 30.50 3.07 13.86
C ALA A 405 30.49 2.51 15.31
N LYS A 406 30.26 1.21 15.52
CA LYS A 406 30.34 0.54 16.82
C LYS A 406 31.64 -0.27 17.04
N GLN A 407 32.59 -0.25 16.11
CA GLN A 407 33.85 -1.00 16.22
C GLN A 407 35.09 -0.15 16.53
N GLN A 408 34.97 1.18 16.63
CA GLN A 408 35.99 1.99 17.29
C GLN A 408 35.66 2.12 18.78
N PRO A 409 36.59 1.79 19.70
CA PRO A 409 36.49 2.21 21.09
C PRO A 409 36.39 3.74 21.16
N SER A 410 35.49 4.26 21.99
CA SER A 410 35.28 5.70 22.10
C SER A 410 36.46 6.37 22.80
N ALA A 411 37.37 6.96 22.03
CA ALA A 411 38.17 8.08 22.50
C ALA A 411 37.18 9.17 22.96
N ALA A 412 37.32 9.62 24.21
CA ALA A 412 36.37 10.56 24.80
C ALA A 412 36.45 11.93 24.08
N PRO A 413 35.31 12.59 23.79
CA PRO A 413 35.32 13.91 23.16
C PRO A 413 35.80 14.97 24.17
N THR A 414 37.08 15.32 24.10
CA THR A 414 37.66 16.43 24.85
C THR A 414 37.11 17.75 24.33
N SER A 415 36.36 18.46 25.18
CA SER A 415 35.80 19.77 24.86
C SER A 415 36.87 20.87 24.89
N THR A 416 37.23 21.41 23.73
CA THR A 416 37.96 22.68 23.58
C THR A 416 37.23 23.56 22.57
N ALA A 417 37.20 24.87 22.81
CA ALA A 417 36.35 25.82 22.10
C ALA A 417 37.15 26.88 21.33
N ALA A 418 36.51 27.42 20.29
CA ALA A 418 36.84 28.65 19.54
C ALA A 418 38.19 28.71 18.80
N GLY A 419 38.15 29.16 17.54
CA GLY A 419 39.34 29.46 16.74
C GLY A 419 39.11 29.41 15.23
N ALA A 420 38.65 30.51 14.64
CA ALA A 420 38.87 30.79 13.22
C ALA A 420 40.19 31.60 13.08
N PRO A 421 40.87 31.55 11.92
CA PRO A 421 40.57 32.56 10.90
C PRO A 421 40.55 31.99 9.47
N ALA A 422 40.41 32.85 8.47
CA ALA A 422 40.23 32.49 7.06
C ALA A 422 41.35 33.03 6.14
N SER A 423 41.62 32.29 5.06
CA SER A 423 42.10 32.77 3.75
C SER A 423 41.63 31.76 2.69
N ALA A 424 41.10 32.10 1.51
CA ALA A 424 41.35 33.16 0.54
C ALA A 424 42.40 32.77 -0.54
N ALA A 425 41.87 32.24 -1.65
CA ALA A 425 42.38 32.17 -3.03
C ALA A 425 43.88 32.26 -3.36
N ALA A 426 44.35 31.33 -4.20
CA ALA A 426 44.90 31.66 -5.53
C ALA A 426 45.05 30.41 -6.43
N SER A 427 45.04 30.63 -7.74
CA SER A 427 45.26 29.64 -8.81
C SER A 427 46.73 29.52 -9.22
N ALA A 428 47.21 28.31 -9.57
CA ALA A 428 48.09 28.09 -10.72
C ALA A 428 48.34 26.58 -11.03
N ALA A 429 48.46 26.30 -12.32
CA ALA A 429 49.17 25.16 -12.92
C ALA A 429 49.87 25.71 -14.20
N PRO A 430 50.71 24.98 -14.96
CA PRO A 430 51.24 23.62 -14.76
C PRO A 430 52.80 23.57 -14.84
N THR A 431 53.42 22.37 -14.76
CA THR A 431 54.43 21.85 -15.73
C THR A 431 55.07 20.52 -15.32
N ALA A 432 55.63 19.82 -16.31
CA ALA A 432 56.54 18.67 -16.27
C ALA A 432 57.56 18.84 -17.46
N PRO A 433 58.54 17.95 -17.77
CA PRO A 433 58.79 16.59 -17.24
C PRO A 433 60.26 16.09 -17.08
N ALA A 434 60.47 15.14 -16.14
CA ALA A 434 61.44 14.00 -16.23
C ALA A 434 62.98 14.33 -16.32
N PRO A 435 63.93 13.35 -16.44
CA PRO A 435 63.83 11.88 -16.38
C PRO A 435 64.93 11.12 -15.56
N LYS A 436 64.77 9.78 -15.44
CA LYS A 436 65.77 8.74 -14.98
C LYS A 436 66.10 8.78 -13.46
N GLN A 437 66.56 7.71 -12.79
CA GLN A 437 67.20 6.44 -13.21
C GLN A 437 66.80 5.25 -12.28
N SER A 438 67.28 4.02 -12.54
CA SER A 438 66.96 2.74 -11.84
C SER A 438 68.25 1.87 -11.70
N PRO A 439 68.30 0.58 -11.25
CA PRO A 439 67.26 -0.38 -10.80
C PRO A 439 67.63 -1.32 -9.58
N SER A 440 66.85 -2.41 -9.38
CA SER A 440 67.20 -3.70 -8.70
C SER A 440 67.13 -3.76 -7.15
N THR A 441 66.93 -4.91 -6.46
CA THR A 441 66.76 -6.35 -6.82
C THR A 441 65.61 -7.07 -6.07
N GLN A 442 65.15 -8.21 -6.61
CA GLN A 442 64.31 -9.26 -5.96
C GLN A 442 65.22 -10.41 -5.39
N PRO A 443 64.79 -11.46 -4.64
CA PRO A 443 63.63 -12.34 -4.92
C PRO A 443 62.87 -12.92 -3.67
N LEU A 444 62.42 -14.19 -3.71
CA LEU A 444 61.22 -14.74 -3.03
C LEU A 444 61.42 -16.07 -2.26
N LYS A 445 60.36 -16.47 -1.51
CA LYS A 445 59.95 -17.82 -1.01
C LYS A 445 60.58 -18.38 0.29
N ALA A 446 59.71 -18.79 1.23
CA ALA A 446 59.58 -20.18 1.72
C ALA A 446 58.33 -20.40 2.63
N VAL A 447 57.75 -21.61 2.58
CA VAL A 447 56.67 -22.22 3.41
C VAL A 447 56.89 -23.75 3.26
N PRO A 448 56.97 -24.63 4.29
CA PRO A 448 55.76 -25.14 4.99
C PRO A 448 55.95 -25.75 6.42
N THR A 449 54.92 -26.50 6.87
CA THR A 449 54.86 -27.54 7.93
C THR A 449 54.38 -27.15 9.34
N ALA A 450 53.88 -28.18 10.04
CA ALA A 450 53.25 -28.19 11.37
C ALA A 450 53.63 -29.49 12.11
N PRO A 451 53.34 -29.62 13.42
CA PRO A 451 53.23 -30.93 14.05
C PRO A 451 51.96 -31.15 14.88
N VAL A 452 51.68 -32.43 15.19
CA VAL A 452 50.62 -32.93 16.08
C VAL A 452 51.19 -34.05 16.96
N PRO A 453 50.80 -34.16 18.24
CA PRO A 453 50.82 -35.43 18.97
C PRO A 453 49.41 -35.82 19.51
N ALA A 454 49.25 -37.08 19.95
CA ALA A 454 47.95 -37.69 20.28
C ALA A 454 48.04 -38.72 21.44
N THR A 455 46.92 -39.42 21.71
CA THR A 455 46.73 -40.58 22.65
C THR A 455 46.60 -40.24 24.15
N ALA A 456 45.88 -40.99 25.01
CA ALA A 456 44.76 -41.96 24.85
C ALA A 456 44.11 -42.36 26.21
N ASN A 457 43.03 -43.17 26.14
CA ASN A 457 42.52 -44.17 27.11
C ASN A 457 41.57 -43.82 28.30
N ARG A 458 40.35 -44.38 28.20
CA ARG A 458 39.69 -45.36 29.13
C ARG A 458 38.81 -44.97 30.35
N GLN A 459 37.66 -45.67 30.35
CA GLN A 459 37.01 -46.44 31.44
C GLN A 459 35.87 -45.85 32.31
N THR A 460 34.80 -46.64 32.32
CA THR A 460 33.63 -46.78 33.21
C THR A 460 34.04 -47.45 34.55
N PRO A 461 33.28 -47.36 35.68
CA PRO A 461 31.91 -47.92 35.79
C PRO A 461 30.88 -47.27 36.77
N GLN A 462 29.71 -47.92 36.76
CA GLN A 462 28.53 -47.96 37.64
C GLN A 462 28.85 -48.31 39.14
N PRO A 463 27.88 -48.49 40.10
CA PRO A 463 26.40 -48.38 40.06
C PRO A 463 25.69 -47.77 41.32
N THR A 464 24.34 -47.91 41.41
CA THR A 464 23.46 -47.97 42.64
C THR A 464 23.38 -46.71 43.54
N THR A 465 22.38 -46.42 44.41
CA THR A 465 21.00 -46.86 44.78
C THR A 465 20.32 -45.65 45.49
N GLY A 466 19.04 -45.53 45.88
CA GLY A 466 17.83 -46.39 45.90
C GLY A 466 16.79 -45.79 46.90
N SER A 467 15.57 -46.36 47.03
CA SER A 467 14.47 -46.00 47.99
C SER A 467 13.83 -44.59 47.88
N GLY A 468 12.56 -44.35 48.28
CA GLY A 468 11.47 -45.28 48.67
C GLY A 468 10.28 -44.59 49.39
N SER A 469 9.09 -45.23 49.39
CA SER A 469 7.89 -45.00 50.26
C SER A 469 7.13 -43.64 50.22
N ALA A 470 5.83 -43.52 50.61
CA ALA A 470 4.66 -44.43 50.64
C ALA A 470 3.35 -43.68 51.06
N THR A 471 2.15 -44.28 50.80
CA THR A 471 0.80 -44.01 51.43
C THR A 471 0.17 -42.59 51.27
N LYS A 472 -1.15 -42.31 51.36
CA LYS A 472 -2.49 -42.98 51.53
C LYS A 472 -3.57 -41.95 51.02
N ASP A 473 -4.89 -42.10 50.90
CA ASP A 473 -5.97 -43.13 51.09
C ASP A 473 -7.03 -42.93 49.94
N ALA A 474 -8.27 -43.45 49.78
CA ALA A 474 -9.48 -43.84 50.56
C ALA A 474 -10.29 -42.65 51.16
N ASP A 475 -11.63 -42.52 51.08
CA ASP A 475 -12.80 -43.29 50.58
C ASP A 475 -13.85 -42.24 50.02
N LYS A 476 -15.13 -42.38 49.60
CA LYS A 476 -16.26 -43.37 49.47
C LYS A 476 -17.20 -42.80 48.35
N ALA A 477 -18.12 -43.43 47.60
CA ALA A 477 -19.07 -44.56 47.69
C ALA A 477 -20.37 -44.29 48.53
N ALA A 478 -21.61 -44.67 48.13
CA ALA A 478 -22.16 -45.19 46.85
C ALA A 478 -23.73 -45.23 46.82
N THR A 479 -24.33 -45.68 45.69
CA THR A 479 -25.65 -46.39 45.53
C THR A 479 -27.00 -45.67 45.82
N SER A 480 -28.17 -46.03 45.26
CA SER A 480 -28.57 -46.81 44.05
C SER A 480 -30.11 -46.94 43.91
N THR A 481 -30.65 -47.15 42.69
CA THR A 481 -31.80 -48.08 42.42
C THR A 481 -31.99 -48.37 40.91
N ASN A 482 -32.71 -49.45 40.57
CA ASN A 482 -32.99 -49.94 39.19
C ASN A 482 -34.51 -50.08 38.96
N GLY A 483 -34.97 -49.97 37.71
CA GLY A 483 -36.34 -50.30 37.28
C GLY A 483 -36.55 -50.03 35.78
N SER A 484 -37.34 -50.84 35.06
CA SER A 484 -37.45 -50.82 33.59
C SER A 484 -38.86 -51.10 33.08
N ALA A 485 -39.35 -50.27 32.13
CA ALA A 485 -40.45 -50.60 31.23
C ALA A 485 -40.49 -49.69 29.98
N ASN A 486 -40.58 -50.34 28.81
CA ASN A 486 -41.21 -49.91 27.54
C ASN A 486 -40.83 -48.58 26.82
N ALA A 487 -40.35 -48.78 25.60
CA ALA A 487 -39.99 -47.89 24.49
C ALA A 487 -41.14 -47.02 23.90
N PRO A 488 -40.90 -46.20 22.83
CA PRO A 488 -39.66 -45.52 22.38
C PRO A 488 -39.86 -44.02 21.99
N GLU A 489 -38.87 -43.14 22.26
CA GLU A 489 -38.45 -41.94 21.48
C GLU A 489 -37.45 -41.08 22.32
N PRO A 490 -36.86 -39.96 21.82
CA PRO A 490 -35.64 -39.98 21.03
C PRO A 490 -34.43 -39.35 21.77
N ALA A 491 -33.22 -39.63 21.30
CA ALA A 491 -32.00 -39.07 21.91
C ALA A 491 -31.85 -37.55 21.64
N THR A 492 -31.94 -36.74 22.70
CA THR A 492 -31.71 -35.29 22.62
C THR A 492 -30.22 -34.96 22.52
N SER A 493 -29.78 -34.57 21.33
CA SER A 493 -28.44 -33.99 21.10
C SER A 493 -28.25 -32.67 21.86
N PRO A 494 -27.02 -32.33 22.30
CA PRO A 494 -26.76 -31.06 22.95
C PRO A 494 -27.03 -29.88 22.01
N ALA A 495 -27.62 -28.81 22.56
CA ALA A 495 -28.14 -27.68 21.78
C ALA A 495 -27.06 -26.96 20.94
N PRO A 496 -27.42 -26.41 19.76
CA PRO A 496 -26.49 -25.68 18.91
C PRO A 496 -25.98 -24.42 19.61
N LYS A 497 -24.73 -24.04 19.31
CA LYS A 497 -24.18 -22.76 19.73
C LYS A 497 -24.82 -21.65 18.89
N THR A 498 -25.43 -20.67 19.55
CA THR A 498 -25.91 -19.41 18.94
C THR A 498 -24.84 -18.83 18.01
N SER A 499 -25.21 -18.45 16.79
CA SER A 499 -24.24 -17.87 15.87
C SER A 499 -23.84 -16.48 16.33
N ALA A 500 -22.65 -16.03 15.96
CA ALA A 500 -22.10 -14.77 16.50
C ALA A 500 -22.86 -13.52 16.03
N SER A 501 -23.60 -13.62 14.91
CA SER A 501 -24.54 -12.63 14.39
C SER A 501 -25.83 -12.52 15.22
N ASP A 502 -26.26 -13.60 15.88
CA ASP A 502 -27.53 -13.64 16.64
C ASP A 502 -27.36 -13.13 18.09
N ILE A 503 -26.16 -12.68 18.47
CA ILE A 503 -25.85 -12.27 19.84
C ILE A 503 -26.47 -10.89 20.13
N ILE A 504 -27.64 -10.91 20.75
CA ILE A 504 -28.24 -9.72 21.39
C ILE A 504 -27.40 -9.38 22.63
N GLY A 505 -26.56 -8.34 22.56
CA GLY A 505 -25.65 -8.03 23.65
C GLY A 505 -25.06 -6.62 23.68
N LEU A 506 -24.31 -6.35 24.74
CA LEU A 506 -23.54 -5.12 24.96
C LEU A 506 -22.04 -5.42 24.98
N PHE A 507 -21.28 -4.69 24.16
CA PHE A 507 -19.83 -4.77 24.06
C PHE A 507 -19.17 -3.85 25.09
N ILE A 508 -18.31 -4.42 25.95
CA ILE A 508 -17.66 -3.72 27.06
C ILE A 508 -16.13 -3.73 26.86
N MET A 509 -15.55 -2.54 26.82
CA MET A 509 -14.12 -2.29 26.71
C MET A 509 -13.53 -1.85 28.06
N ASN A 510 -12.21 -1.99 28.21
CA ASN A 510 -11.42 -1.55 29.38
C ASN A 510 -11.81 -2.23 30.72
N VAL A 511 -12.41 -3.43 30.68
CA VAL A 511 -12.81 -4.19 31.88
C VAL A 511 -12.08 -5.52 31.95
N ASN A 512 -11.37 -5.77 33.06
CA ASN A 512 -10.44 -6.90 33.16
C ASN A 512 -11.14 -8.20 33.57
N THR A 513 -11.96 -8.21 34.62
CA THR A 513 -12.64 -9.43 35.13
C THR A 513 -14.11 -9.52 34.69
N GLU A 514 -14.81 -10.62 35.03
CA GLU A 514 -16.22 -10.79 34.67
C GLU A 514 -17.16 -10.09 35.65
N GLU A 515 -16.77 -10.07 36.92
CA GLU A 515 -17.41 -9.40 38.04
C GLU A 515 -17.48 -7.90 37.77
N GLN A 516 -16.36 -7.29 37.38
CA GLN A 516 -16.28 -5.89 36.94
C GLN A 516 -17.17 -5.57 35.73
N CYS A 517 -17.62 -6.56 34.94
CA CYS A 517 -18.64 -6.34 33.91
C CYS A 517 -20.06 -6.42 34.48
N ARG A 518 -20.33 -7.27 35.48
CA ARG A 518 -21.63 -7.30 36.18
C ARG A 518 -21.85 -6.05 37.02
N ASP A 519 -20.81 -5.54 37.68
CA ASP A 519 -20.87 -4.37 38.57
C ASP A 519 -21.16 -3.04 37.85
N LEU A 520 -21.22 -3.03 36.52
CA LEU A 520 -21.70 -1.91 35.72
C LEU A 520 -23.23 -1.82 35.68
N PHE A 521 -23.95 -2.91 35.95
CA PHE A 521 -25.40 -3.02 35.81
C PHE A 521 -26.10 -3.03 37.17
N ASP A 522 -27.33 -2.52 37.22
CA ASP A 522 -28.20 -2.67 38.39
C ASP A 522 -28.62 -4.13 38.57
N GLU A 523 -28.98 -4.55 39.79
CA GLU A 523 -29.40 -5.94 40.10
C GLU A 523 -30.54 -6.45 39.19
N ALA A 524 -31.45 -5.56 38.79
CA ALA A 524 -32.55 -5.86 37.86
C ALA A 524 -32.09 -6.20 36.43
N ASP A 525 -30.90 -5.78 36.03
CA ASP A 525 -30.25 -6.15 34.77
C ASP A 525 -29.23 -7.29 34.95
N LYS A 526 -28.52 -7.35 36.08
CA LYS A 526 -27.63 -8.50 36.41
C LYS A 526 -28.38 -9.83 36.32
N ALA A 527 -29.62 -9.87 36.80
CA ALA A 527 -30.51 -11.04 36.74
C ALA A 527 -30.93 -11.45 35.30
N LYS A 528 -30.72 -10.59 34.29
CA LYS A 528 -31.07 -10.81 32.88
C LYS A 528 -29.88 -11.16 31.99
N ILE A 529 -28.66 -11.11 32.53
CA ILE A 529 -27.43 -11.48 31.83
C ILE A 529 -27.40 -13.00 31.65
N LEU A 530 -27.56 -13.48 30.41
CA LEU A 530 -27.47 -14.90 30.07
C LEU A 530 -26.03 -15.42 30.15
N LYS A 531 -25.07 -14.61 29.69
CA LYS A 531 -23.66 -14.97 29.56
C LYS A 531 -22.81 -13.70 29.46
N ILE A 532 -21.58 -13.76 29.97
CA ILE A 532 -20.53 -12.80 29.63
C ILE A 532 -19.43 -13.56 28.90
N GLU A 533 -19.08 -13.11 27.69
CA GLU A 533 -18.13 -13.80 26.81
C GLU A 533 -16.93 -12.91 26.50
N LYS A 534 -15.72 -13.48 26.53
CA LYS A 534 -14.50 -12.75 26.17
C LYS A 534 -14.45 -12.52 24.65
N TRP A 535 -14.38 -11.27 24.23
CA TRP A 535 -14.39 -10.88 22.82
C TRP A 535 -13.05 -10.24 22.41
N GLY A 536 -12.20 -11.04 21.76
CA GLY A 536 -10.83 -10.66 21.42
C GLY A 536 -9.90 -10.62 22.64
N GLY A 537 -8.88 -9.75 22.62
CA GLY A 537 -7.80 -9.75 23.62
C GLY A 537 -8.23 -9.34 25.03
N SER A 538 -9.04 -8.30 25.15
CA SER A 538 -9.29 -7.55 26.41
C SER A 538 -10.75 -7.13 26.65
N ASN A 539 -11.64 -7.33 25.69
CA ASN A 539 -13.03 -6.85 25.76
C ASN A 539 -13.98 -8.00 26.08
N LYS A 540 -15.22 -7.69 26.45
CA LYS A 540 -16.28 -8.68 26.72
C LYS A 540 -17.59 -8.31 26.02
N VAL A 541 -18.45 -9.30 25.84
CA VAL A 541 -19.85 -9.13 25.40
C VAL A 541 -20.77 -9.70 26.46
N VAL A 542 -21.68 -8.88 26.95
CA VAL A 542 -22.75 -9.26 27.89
C VAL A 542 -23.99 -9.57 27.07
N GLN A 543 -24.50 -10.80 27.18
CA GLN A 543 -25.58 -11.33 26.35
C GLN A 543 -26.92 -11.29 27.10
N PHE A 544 -27.97 -10.83 26.42
CA PHE A 544 -29.33 -10.70 26.96
C PHE A 544 -30.30 -11.58 26.17
N ARG A 545 -31.47 -11.89 26.75
CA ARG A 545 -32.46 -12.77 26.11
C ARG A 545 -33.25 -12.08 25.00
N THR A 546 -33.50 -10.78 25.12
CA THR A 546 -34.29 -10.01 24.16
C THR A 546 -33.65 -8.63 23.91
N ILE A 547 -34.09 -7.97 22.84
CA ILE A 547 -33.60 -6.64 22.46
C ILE A 547 -34.00 -5.59 23.50
N GLU A 548 -35.20 -5.73 24.05
CA GLU A 548 -35.77 -4.83 25.07
C GLU A 548 -34.97 -4.92 26.38
N ASP A 549 -34.53 -6.12 26.77
CA ASP A 549 -33.66 -6.31 27.93
C ASP A 549 -32.28 -5.66 27.73
N ARG A 550 -31.67 -5.83 26.54
CA ARG A 550 -30.40 -5.20 26.16
C ARG A 550 -30.51 -3.67 26.19
N ASP A 551 -31.57 -3.13 25.62
CA ASP A 551 -31.71 -1.68 25.44
C ASP A 551 -32.22 -0.98 26.72
N ALA A 552 -32.98 -1.66 27.57
CA ALA A 552 -33.28 -1.19 28.93
C ALA A 552 -32.00 -1.10 29.79
N ALA A 553 -31.13 -2.13 29.73
CA ALA A 553 -29.84 -2.12 30.41
C ALA A 553 -28.92 -1.00 29.87
N MET A 554 -28.84 -0.84 28.53
CA MET A 554 -28.11 0.26 27.90
C MET A 554 -28.70 1.65 28.24
N GLY A 555 -30.01 1.72 28.46
CA GLY A 555 -30.72 2.91 28.96
C GLY A 555 -30.27 3.30 30.36
N ARG A 556 -30.30 2.35 31.31
CA ARG A 556 -29.97 2.58 32.74
C ARG A 556 -28.52 2.92 33.03
N LEU A 557 -27.56 2.43 32.22
CA LEU A 557 -26.15 2.73 32.41
C LEU A 557 -25.86 4.25 32.52
N PRO A 558 -24.88 4.69 33.33
CA PRO A 558 -24.45 6.09 33.36
C PRO A 558 -23.90 6.58 32.01
N GLU A 559 -24.16 7.82 31.64
CA GLU A 559 -23.69 8.39 30.37
C GLU A 559 -22.15 8.41 30.26
N SER A 560 -21.47 8.50 31.40
CA SER A 560 -20.00 8.44 31.52
C SER A 560 -19.37 7.11 31.07
N VAL A 561 -20.15 6.02 30.97
CA VAL A 561 -19.70 4.73 30.41
C VAL A 561 -20.25 4.45 29.01
N LYS A 562 -21.15 5.27 28.47
CA LYS A 562 -21.64 5.17 27.07
C LYS A 562 -20.80 6.02 26.13
N THR A 563 -20.52 7.26 26.54
CA THR A 563 -19.88 8.27 25.69
C THR A 563 -18.49 8.62 26.23
N ARG A 564 -17.46 8.50 25.37
CA ARG A 564 -16.05 8.72 25.72
C ARG A 564 -15.73 10.22 25.89
N THR A 565 -16.16 10.76 27.02
CA THR A 565 -16.05 12.18 27.41
C THR A 565 -14.71 12.56 28.07
N GLN A 566 -13.83 11.59 28.33
CA GLN A 566 -12.48 11.81 28.88
C GLN A 566 -11.44 10.98 28.10
N GLU A 567 -10.18 11.45 28.10
CA GLU A 567 -9.03 10.72 27.51
C GLU A 567 -8.62 9.48 28.33
N ASP A 568 -9.17 9.33 29.54
CA ASP A 568 -8.88 8.25 30.47
C ASP A 568 -9.36 6.88 29.97
N ARG A 569 -8.43 6.13 29.36
CA ARG A 569 -8.63 4.76 28.89
C ARG A 569 -8.69 3.71 30.00
N SER A 570 -8.58 4.07 31.29
CA SER A 570 -8.80 3.11 32.38
C SER A 570 -10.28 2.86 32.67
N LYS A 571 -11.17 3.77 32.24
CA LYS A 571 -12.60 3.69 32.52
C LYS A 571 -13.35 2.74 31.55
N PRO A 572 -14.33 1.97 32.04
CA PRO A 572 -15.19 1.13 31.20
C PRO A 572 -15.91 1.93 30.11
N LEU A 573 -16.05 1.33 28.93
CA LEU A 573 -16.85 1.88 27.82
C LEU A 573 -17.77 0.78 27.27
N VAL A 574 -19.07 1.05 27.28
CA VAL A 574 -20.13 0.13 26.85
C VAL A 574 -20.77 0.64 25.57
N LYS A 575 -21.03 -0.28 24.62
CA LYS A 575 -21.75 -0.02 23.37
C LYS A 575 -22.70 -1.19 23.06
N ILE A 576 -23.67 -0.98 22.18
CA ILE A 576 -24.43 -2.08 21.58
C ILE A 576 -23.46 -2.98 20.80
N PHE A 577 -23.56 -4.30 21.00
CA PHE A 577 -22.76 -5.26 20.23
C PHE A 577 -23.35 -5.38 18.82
N HIS A 578 -22.52 -5.09 17.82
CA HIS A 578 -22.80 -5.39 16.42
C HIS A 578 -21.73 -6.36 15.94
N HIS A 579 -22.15 -7.55 15.46
CA HIS A 579 -21.23 -8.50 14.87
C HIS A 579 -20.77 -8.01 13.49
N ARG A 580 -19.62 -7.34 13.45
CA ARG A 580 -18.88 -7.14 12.19
C ARG A 580 -18.09 -8.41 11.90
N GLU A 581 -18.25 -8.98 10.71
CA GLU A 581 -17.55 -10.18 10.25
C GLU A 581 -16.03 -9.93 10.02
N GLY A 582 -15.30 -9.76 11.12
CA GLY A 582 -13.85 -9.81 11.15
C GLY A 582 -13.37 -11.26 11.09
N LYS A 583 -12.34 -11.52 10.27
CA LYS A 583 -11.72 -12.85 10.07
C LYS A 583 -11.53 -13.60 11.40
N PRO A 584 -11.87 -14.92 11.47
CA PRO A 584 -11.87 -15.67 12.72
C PRO A 584 -10.48 -15.69 13.36
N PHE A 585 -10.38 -15.19 14.59
CA PHE A 585 -9.15 -15.20 15.37
C PHE A 585 -8.91 -16.60 15.95
N ASN A 586 -8.41 -17.51 15.12
CA ASN A 586 -8.15 -18.89 15.54
C ASN A 586 -7.10 -18.93 16.67
N SER A 587 -7.56 -19.30 17.88
CA SER A 587 -6.71 -19.70 18.99
C SER A 587 -5.77 -20.83 18.52
N ARG A 588 -4.45 -20.62 18.67
CA ARG A 588 -3.44 -21.60 18.28
C ARG A 588 -3.53 -22.86 19.16
N GLY A 589 -4.01 -23.96 18.58
CA GLY A 589 -3.89 -25.31 19.12
C GLY A 589 -3.07 -26.20 18.18
N ASN A 590 -1.88 -26.61 18.64
CA ASN A 590 -0.94 -27.61 18.10
C ASN A 590 -1.09 -28.13 16.65
N ALA A 591 -0.01 -27.96 15.88
CA ALA A 591 0.45 -28.95 14.91
C ALA A 591 2.00 -29.02 14.88
N GLY A 592 2.54 -30.24 14.78
CA GLY A 592 3.89 -30.54 14.27
C GLY A 592 5.12 -29.88 14.92
N THR A 593 5.74 -30.54 15.91
CA THR A 593 7.13 -30.26 16.27
C THR A 593 8.09 -30.78 15.19
N TRP A 594 8.90 -29.91 14.61
CA TRP A 594 10.24 -30.28 14.14
C TRP A 594 11.28 -29.58 15.02
N GLY A 595 12.28 -30.35 15.45
CA GLY A 595 13.28 -29.90 16.44
C GLY A 595 14.27 -28.88 15.87
N GLY A 596 14.76 -27.98 16.72
CA GLY A 596 15.76 -26.98 16.34
C GLY A 596 16.95 -26.93 17.29
N SER A 597 18.03 -26.30 16.83
CA SER A 597 19.21 -25.95 17.62
C SER A 597 19.81 -24.62 17.11
N GLY A 598 20.33 -23.72 17.95
CA GLY A 598 20.32 -23.74 19.41
C GLY A 598 21.36 -22.80 20.03
N ARG A 599 21.07 -21.49 20.09
CA ARG A 599 21.76 -20.40 20.84
C ARG A 599 21.03 -19.08 20.51
N GLY A 600 20.87 -18.08 21.38
CA GLY A 600 21.22 -17.99 22.81
C GLY A 600 21.44 -16.52 23.21
N GLY A 601 20.85 -16.07 24.32
CA GLY A 601 21.08 -14.73 24.90
C GLY A 601 20.02 -13.67 24.56
N THR A 602 19.25 -13.25 25.58
CA THR A 602 18.28 -12.15 25.49
C THR A 602 18.90 -10.81 25.92
N ALA A 603 18.82 -9.80 25.08
CA ALA A 603 19.05 -8.40 25.46
C ALA A 603 17.91 -7.51 24.89
N THR A 604 17.17 -6.85 25.77
CA THR A 604 16.01 -6.01 25.39
C THR A 604 16.46 -4.64 24.89
N SER A 605 16.19 -4.33 23.62
CA SER A 605 16.27 -2.97 23.07
C SER A 605 14.99 -2.67 22.29
N GLY A 606 14.27 -1.63 22.70
CA GLY A 606 12.93 -1.34 22.19
C GLY A 606 12.93 -0.35 21.03
N TYR A 607 12.57 -0.81 19.83
CA TYR A 607 12.18 0.07 18.73
C TYR A 607 10.65 0.10 18.63
N ARG A 608 10.03 1.25 18.95
CA ARG A 608 8.61 1.50 18.68
C ARG A 608 8.46 2.16 17.31
N SER A 609 8.23 1.37 16.26
CA SER A 609 7.74 1.91 14.99
C SER A 609 6.30 2.36 15.17
N ALA A 610 6.06 3.68 15.11
CA ALA A 610 4.74 4.27 15.31
C ALA A 610 3.87 4.15 14.04
N GLY A 611 3.27 2.97 13.82
CA GLY A 611 2.14 2.84 12.90
C GLY A 611 0.90 3.50 13.52
N GLY A 612 0.48 4.65 12.99
CA GLY A 612 -0.53 5.50 13.62
C GLY A 612 -1.47 6.18 12.62
N THR A 613 -2.32 5.42 11.96
CA THR A 613 -3.53 5.95 11.30
C THR A 613 -4.51 6.42 12.36
N SER A 614 -4.92 7.69 12.34
CA SER A 614 -5.85 8.24 13.32
C SER A 614 -6.68 9.39 12.76
N ASP A 615 -7.89 9.07 12.29
CA ASP A 615 -8.96 10.05 12.11
C ASP A 615 -9.92 10.00 13.30
N SER A 616 -10.04 11.13 14.00
CA SER A 616 -11.21 11.57 14.78
C SER A 616 -10.85 12.86 15.51
N GLU A 617 -11.66 13.91 15.35
CA GLU A 617 -11.50 15.15 16.11
C GLU A 617 -12.20 15.05 17.47
N SER A 618 -11.60 15.65 18.50
CA SER A 618 -12.32 16.50 19.45
C SER A 618 -11.35 17.48 20.10
N ASN A 619 -11.70 18.77 20.10
CA ASN A 619 -10.80 19.86 20.50
C ASN A 619 -11.24 20.49 21.84
N ARG A 620 -10.40 20.42 22.88
CA ARG A 620 -10.52 21.27 24.10
C ARG A 620 -9.20 21.37 24.90
N ARG A 621 -8.80 22.60 25.19
CA ARG A 621 -7.63 23.04 26.00
C ARG A 621 -7.46 22.32 27.36
N GLY A 622 -6.21 22.04 27.75
CA GLY A 622 -5.71 22.44 29.09
C GLY A 622 -4.79 21.48 29.90
N GLY A 623 -3.50 21.84 30.03
CA GLY A 623 -2.84 21.94 31.36
C GLY A 623 -2.04 20.77 31.99
N ARG A 624 -0.70 20.88 31.94
CA ARG A 624 0.32 20.52 32.98
C ARG A 624 0.26 19.17 33.77
N GLY A 625 1.24 18.30 33.47
CA GLY A 625 1.99 17.49 34.46
C GLY A 625 1.31 16.25 35.09
N GLY A 626 2.03 15.30 35.73
CA GLY A 626 3.48 15.09 35.79
C GLY A 626 3.94 14.00 36.79
N ARG A 627 5.04 13.28 36.47
CA ARG A 627 5.87 12.38 37.32
C ARG A 627 5.23 11.14 38.00
N GLY A 628 5.61 9.96 37.49
CA GLY A 628 6.02 8.80 38.32
C GLY A 628 4.92 7.87 38.88
N SER A 629 5.24 6.77 39.57
CA SER A 629 6.54 6.05 39.67
C SER A 629 6.38 4.66 40.32
N ARG A 630 7.09 3.64 39.82
CA ARG A 630 7.24 2.27 40.41
C ARG A 630 5.93 1.44 40.52
N GLY A 631 5.98 0.10 40.64
CA GLY A 631 7.11 -0.81 40.40
C GLY A 631 6.97 -2.19 41.08
N GLY A 632 7.37 -3.25 40.38
CA GLY A 632 7.51 -4.61 40.91
C GLY A 632 6.21 -5.44 41.04
N GLU A 633 6.27 -6.74 41.35
CA GLU A 633 7.42 -7.66 41.29
C GLU A 633 6.97 -9.13 41.40
N ARG A 634 7.64 -10.06 40.68
CA ARG A 634 7.73 -11.54 40.93
C ARG A 634 6.41 -12.36 40.93
N GLY A 635 6.34 -13.61 40.46
CA GLY A 635 7.31 -14.49 39.79
C GLY A 635 6.78 -15.94 39.64
N ARG A 636 7.62 -16.84 39.09
CA ARG A 636 7.66 -18.34 39.16
C ARG A 636 6.41 -19.13 39.66
N GLY A 637 5.99 -20.26 39.06
CA GLY A 637 6.56 -21.13 38.01
C GLY A 637 5.56 -22.25 37.62
N SER A 638 5.79 -23.05 36.56
CA SER A 638 6.39 -24.42 36.60
C SER A 638 5.70 -25.44 37.54
N ARG A 639 5.41 -26.71 37.16
CA ARG A 639 5.72 -27.49 35.93
C ARG A 639 4.98 -28.86 35.88
N GLY A 640 4.42 -29.25 34.72
CA GLY A 640 4.34 -30.66 34.26
C GLY A 640 3.39 -31.65 35.00
N ARG A 641 3.31 -32.95 34.62
CA ARG A 641 3.87 -33.67 33.45
C ARG A 641 3.22 -35.08 33.24
N GLY A 642 2.87 -35.42 31.98
CA GLY A 642 2.78 -36.80 31.45
C GLY A 642 1.44 -37.54 31.56
N GLY A 643 1.14 -38.56 30.75
CA GLY A 643 1.83 -39.04 29.53
C GLY A 643 1.47 -40.47 29.07
N LEU A 644 1.90 -40.85 27.84
CA LEU A 644 1.82 -42.20 27.21
C LEU A 644 0.38 -42.64 26.77
N LYS A 645 0.12 -43.61 25.87
CA LYS A 645 0.95 -44.60 25.14
C LYS A 645 0.24 -45.09 23.83
N GLY A 646 0.99 -45.45 22.78
CA GLY A 646 0.56 -46.31 21.65
C GLY A 646 -0.46 -45.71 20.64
N ASP A 647 -0.73 -46.30 19.47
CA ASP A 647 0.03 -47.36 18.75
C ASP A 647 -0.22 -47.29 17.22
N ALA A 648 0.46 -48.11 16.42
CA ALA A 648 0.50 -48.06 14.96
C ALA A 648 -0.69 -48.73 14.21
N GLY A 649 -0.94 -48.32 12.96
CA GLY A 649 -1.90 -48.95 12.03
C GLY A 649 -1.95 -48.27 10.64
N PRO A 650 -2.15 -49.00 9.52
CA PRO A 650 -1.85 -48.48 8.17
C PRO A 650 -3.06 -48.09 7.28
N SER A 651 -2.76 -47.44 6.15
CA SER A 651 -3.67 -47.15 5.03
C SER A 651 -3.98 -48.35 4.14
N PRO A 652 -5.04 -48.27 3.32
CA PRO A 652 -5.02 -48.78 1.94
C PRO A 652 -5.15 -47.65 0.89
N ALA A 653 -5.02 -48.00 -0.40
CA ALA A 653 -4.82 -47.06 -1.51
C ALA A 653 -6.02 -46.97 -2.50
N ALA A 654 -5.83 -46.19 -3.58
CA ALA A 654 -6.88 -45.81 -4.54
C ALA A 654 -7.05 -46.78 -5.74
N VAL A 655 -8.13 -46.57 -6.50
CA VAL A 655 -8.42 -47.15 -7.83
C VAL A 655 -9.05 -46.06 -8.75
N PRO A 656 -9.02 -46.21 -10.09
CA PRO A 656 -8.85 -45.04 -10.97
C PRO A 656 -10.04 -44.68 -11.89
N SER A 657 -9.86 -43.60 -12.65
CA SER A 657 -10.81 -42.96 -13.57
C SER A 657 -10.92 -43.62 -14.95
N THR A 658 -12.10 -43.53 -15.58
CA THR A 658 -12.35 -43.79 -17.00
C THR A 658 -12.48 -42.50 -17.83
N PRO A 659 -12.16 -42.53 -19.14
CA PRO A 659 -12.34 -41.40 -20.06
C PRO A 659 -13.66 -41.46 -20.84
N SER A 660 -14.08 -40.33 -21.40
CA SER A 660 -15.03 -40.23 -22.51
C SER A 660 -14.52 -39.21 -23.53
N ALA A 661 -14.89 -39.40 -24.80
CA ALA A 661 -14.65 -38.45 -25.88
C ALA A 661 -15.97 -38.14 -26.59
N ASP A 662 -16.20 -36.86 -26.88
CA ASP A 662 -16.63 -36.28 -28.17
C ASP A 662 -16.76 -34.75 -28.03
#